data_AF-A0AAD4C0C9-F1
#
_entry.id   AF-A0AAD4C0C9-F1
#
_cell.length_a   1.000
_cell.length_b   1.000
_cell.length_c   1.000
_cell.angle_alpha   90.00
_cell.angle_beta   90.00
_cell.angle_gamma   90.00
#
_symmetry.space_group_name_H-M   'P 1'
#
loop_
_entity.id
_entity.type
_entity.pdbx_description
1 polymer ?
#
loop_
_entity_poly.entity_id
_entity_poly.type
_entity_poly.pdbx_seq_one_letter_code
_entity_poly.pdbx_strand_id
1 'polypeptide(L)'
;MSASAPTTEPIPYYIAGCSEHSGHYVAENILVDRPQDQSSRWSGAQQPPSMKQWILLRLETLAIAKSITFGKFQRKHPCNMKEFKIYAGLNPNHMIQILHAGLRDDAVQETFSIPHVNRDGVPFPTRFVKIVPLSAHGQSFHISIWYVSVAGITEPSYVERIRVRYDEHRETVVLRQILKHLRERRLLTPYQSILARSQIQFEHPVVTSLHTALVLQGNWDEAETLLTQASSAGLFQSYLQSCQPHAQWRRLHGVDADGDAPTERGGHAMCIDSDNGHIYLFGGWDGYKSLDDFWVYDIQTERWRVISHNTANEKNGPIARSCHKMVFDTKSGSIYLLGRLGDGDVMPARPEDEEALRRAGERVGSRPTAYCSEFYRYHTRGLDAGKWDLLSFDTASSGGPPLIFDHQMVMDCDAQVLYVSGGRVVDGDWDSPKYSGLYSYSVRTSKWKLLQPVQSPSSSTPQSPPLPRFGHSMVLDPLTHTLFIFAGQHDDKYLSDMYAYDIATNTVSELFGNFSVSGGPDACFTQRAVVDPRLKEVYVFCGLTRAQQSSALTVLRSDAPNWVYRYTNPSQPGKWTQILPEVVSDSENGGDGARENGHGNGSERGKDRGQSEPFAPLPRYAHQVVYDELTKKVYMHGGNAGEGRGLGSEEKENEEARVGGGEGASASTGTRGGDTEGAGEDGAGNGNWTEGGASGEEDRSRSGLRETRLDDFWAMNLVRAAPDEVIRQAKYLIRRQRFREMCEEQPAVKALRYLQTDVSDVVDHTDPEETSVFRSLLAHLLSPSAMLSKSVGGVEASVPGPGSSESKSMDVDEREEPEREPPKKRSRSNTPDDSEVWTDVIDGEDEDVLAASHAPTCESTHTYTPTRPPTQACEHAWTPGKRGRAVLSMDEDPLEARMRAEADGTGRTTVQAPGSVSAERFSQRTEVFERLLEFVGEEGKQPKGSLLDLVDAEDGL
;
A
#
# COMPACT_ATOMS: atom_id res chain seq x y z
N MET A 1 21.55 -21.02 -29.42
CA MET A 1 20.89 -22.21 -28.83
C MET A 1 20.27 -21.76 -27.52
N SER A 2 19.05 -22.19 -27.19
CA SER A 2 18.48 -21.92 -25.86
C SER A 2 19.15 -22.86 -24.87
N ALA A 3 19.84 -22.31 -23.86
CA ALA A 3 20.37 -23.12 -22.77
C ALA A 3 19.21 -23.42 -21.80
N SER A 4 19.05 -24.69 -21.43
CA SER A 4 18.14 -25.09 -20.35
C SER A 4 18.49 -24.35 -19.07
N ALA A 5 17.48 -23.89 -18.32
CA ALA A 5 17.72 -23.27 -17.02
C ALA A 5 18.49 -24.24 -16.10
N PRO A 6 19.51 -23.78 -15.35
CA PRO A 6 20.27 -24.66 -14.47
C PRO A 6 19.38 -25.28 -13.39
N THR A 7 19.62 -26.56 -13.09
CA THR A 7 18.93 -27.27 -12.02
C THR A 7 19.27 -26.69 -10.65
N THR A 8 18.26 -26.60 -9.78
CA THR A 8 18.45 -26.26 -8.36
C THR A 8 18.84 -27.51 -7.58
N GLU A 9 19.90 -27.44 -6.79
CA GLU A 9 20.39 -28.53 -5.94
C GLU A 9 20.64 -28.04 -4.49
N PRO A 10 20.70 -28.95 -3.49
CA PRO A 10 21.13 -28.60 -2.13
C PRO A 10 22.57 -28.09 -2.12
N ILE A 11 22.83 -26.98 -1.45
CA ILE A 11 24.15 -26.34 -1.36
C ILE A 11 24.80 -26.69 -0.02
N PRO A 12 25.96 -27.38 -0.01
CA PRO A 12 26.73 -27.60 1.20
C PRO A 12 27.15 -26.30 1.88
N TYR A 13 27.07 -26.25 3.21
CA TYR A 13 27.44 -25.11 4.02
C TYR A 13 28.00 -25.55 5.37
N TYR A 14 28.72 -24.64 6.03
CA TYR A 14 29.17 -24.80 7.41
C TYR A 14 28.78 -23.60 8.27
N ILE A 15 28.77 -23.79 9.60
CA ILE A 15 28.54 -22.71 10.55
C ILE A 15 29.77 -21.79 10.57
N ALA A 16 29.59 -20.53 10.22
CA ALA A 16 30.62 -19.49 10.28
C ALA A 16 30.54 -18.63 11.56
N GLY A 17 29.45 -18.76 12.33
CA GLY A 17 29.29 -18.18 13.66
C GLY A 17 27.84 -18.27 14.14
N CYS A 18 27.60 -18.02 15.42
CA CYS A 18 26.26 -17.82 15.98
C CYS A 18 26.31 -16.93 17.22
N SER A 19 25.15 -16.43 17.66
CA SER A 19 24.95 -15.94 19.03
C SER A 19 24.99 -17.09 20.03
N GLU A 20 25.29 -16.79 21.29
CA GLU A 20 25.36 -17.77 22.39
C GLU A 20 24.16 -18.72 22.43
N HIS A 21 24.43 -19.99 22.75
CA HIS A 21 23.45 -21.06 22.82
C HIS A 21 23.31 -21.61 24.24
N SER A 22 22.14 -22.19 24.52
CA SER A 22 21.85 -22.85 25.80
C SER A 22 22.49 -24.25 25.83
N GLY A 23 23.46 -24.46 26.72
CA GLY A 23 24.08 -25.77 26.96
C GLY A 23 24.56 -26.48 25.69
N HIS A 24 24.13 -27.72 25.50
CA HIS A 24 24.52 -28.58 24.37
C HIS A 24 23.78 -28.31 23.04
N TYR A 25 22.88 -27.30 22.98
CA TYR A 25 22.14 -26.97 21.76
C TYR A 25 22.98 -26.07 20.82
N VAL A 26 24.14 -26.58 20.39
CA VAL A 26 25.12 -25.91 19.52
C VAL A 26 24.59 -25.69 18.10
N ALA A 27 25.25 -24.83 17.32
CA ALA A 27 24.79 -24.45 15.97
C ALA A 27 24.95 -25.58 14.95
N GLU A 28 25.94 -26.45 15.13
CA GLU A 28 26.26 -27.59 14.27
C GLU A 28 25.13 -28.63 14.25
N ASN A 29 24.27 -28.65 15.28
CA ASN A 29 23.13 -29.55 15.37
C ASN A 29 22.10 -29.33 14.24
N ILE A 30 22.07 -28.15 13.60
CA ILE A 30 21.12 -27.85 12.50
C ILE A 30 21.53 -28.44 11.15
N LEU A 31 22.70 -29.08 11.06
CA LEU A 31 23.26 -29.62 9.81
C LEU A 31 22.63 -30.96 9.40
N VAL A 32 21.92 -31.66 10.30
CA VAL A 32 21.37 -32.99 10.05
C VAL A 32 19.93 -33.06 10.55
N ASP A 33 18.98 -33.39 9.66
CA ASP A 33 17.58 -33.51 10.05
C ASP A 33 17.35 -34.75 10.91
N ARG A 34 16.91 -34.52 12.15
CA ARG A 34 16.56 -35.57 13.13
C ARG A 34 15.31 -35.14 13.91
N PRO A 35 14.12 -35.10 13.28
CA PRO A 35 12.89 -34.60 13.90
C PRO A 35 12.47 -35.38 15.15
N GLN A 36 13.03 -36.57 15.38
CA GLN A 36 12.79 -37.41 16.56
C GLN A 36 13.71 -37.09 17.76
N ASP A 37 14.85 -36.42 17.54
CA ASP A 37 15.92 -36.22 18.53
C ASP A 37 15.81 -34.82 19.15
N GLN A 38 15.41 -34.73 20.42
CA GLN A 38 15.25 -33.44 21.11
C GLN A 38 16.57 -32.67 21.30
N SER A 39 17.73 -33.35 21.17
CA SER A 39 19.06 -32.73 21.24
C SER A 39 19.52 -32.14 19.91
N SER A 40 18.97 -32.61 18.78
CA SER A 40 19.36 -32.19 17.42
C SER A 40 18.73 -30.86 17.03
N ARG A 41 19.14 -29.79 17.74
CA ARG A 41 18.77 -28.41 17.49
C ARG A 41 19.85 -27.44 17.97
N TRP A 42 19.90 -26.27 17.34
CA TRP A 42 20.42 -25.07 17.99
C TRP A 42 19.34 -24.48 18.91
N SER A 43 19.72 -23.83 20.01
CA SER A 43 18.78 -23.02 20.82
C SER A 43 19.51 -21.88 21.51
N GLY A 44 19.08 -20.63 21.29
CA GLY A 44 19.75 -19.44 21.82
C GLY A 44 19.73 -19.35 23.34
N ALA A 45 20.78 -18.76 23.93
CA ALA A 45 20.90 -18.54 25.37
C ALA A 45 19.83 -17.57 25.91
N GLN A 46 19.66 -17.52 27.24
CA GLN A 46 18.78 -16.54 27.87
C GLN A 46 19.51 -15.19 27.94
N GLN A 47 19.04 -14.22 27.17
CA GLN A 47 19.72 -12.92 26.97
C GLN A 47 18.74 -11.75 27.18
N PRO A 48 19.24 -10.53 27.49
CA PRO A 48 18.39 -9.35 27.60
C PRO A 48 17.69 -9.01 26.26
N PRO A 49 16.52 -8.34 26.27
CA PRO A 49 15.75 -8.02 25.05
C PRO A 49 16.49 -7.19 23.99
N SER A 50 17.62 -6.58 24.33
CA SER A 50 18.48 -5.82 23.42
C SER A 50 19.44 -6.68 22.58
N MET A 51 19.69 -7.94 22.96
CA MET A 51 20.65 -8.79 22.25
C MET A 51 19.94 -9.65 21.19
N LYS A 52 20.23 -9.37 19.91
CA LYS A 52 19.67 -10.11 18.77
C LYS A 52 20.35 -11.48 18.63
N GLN A 53 19.55 -12.56 18.63
CA GLN A 53 20.03 -13.91 18.33
C GLN A 53 20.25 -14.11 16.83
N TRP A 54 21.23 -14.93 16.43
CA TRP A 54 21.53 -15.22 15.02
C TRP A 54 22.38 -16.49 14.82
N ILE A 55 22.30 -17.06 13.61
CA ILE A 55 23.24 -18.06 13.08
C ILE A 55 23.74 -17.59 11.72
N LEU A 56 25.05 -17.65 11.47
CA LEU A 56 25.69 -17.32 10.21
C LEU A 56 26.17 -18.60 9.53
N LEU A 57 25.64 -18.87 8.34
CA LEU A 57 26.05 -19.97 7.48
C LEU A 57 27.00 -19.45 6.41
N ARG A 58 28.01 -20.23 6.05
CA ARG A 58 28.86 -20.00 4.87
C ARG A 58 28.76 -21.18 3.93
N LEU A 59 28.35 -20.90 2.70
CA LEU A 59 28.25 -21.89 1.63
C LEU A 59 29.66 -22.34 1.23
N GLU A 60 29.84 -23.62 0.89
CA GLU A 60 31.16 -24.17 0.50
C GLU A 60 31.63 -23.62 -0.85
N THR A 61 30.72 -23.53 -1.83
CA THR A 61 30.87 -22.89 -3.13
C THR A 61 30.20 -21.51 -3.17
N LEU A 62 30.44 -20.73 -4.22
CA LEU A 62 29.63 -19.55 -4.50
C LEU A 62 28.37 -20.04 -5.24
N ALA A 63 27.18 -19.55 -4.88
CA ALA A 63 25.94 -20.07 -5.44
C ALA A 63 24.84 -18.99 -5.54
N ILE A 64 23.86 -19.22 -6.41
CA ILE A 64 22.62 -18.44 -6.45
C ILE A 64 21.59 -19.17 -5.58
N ALA A 65 21.51 -18.82 -4.29
CA ALA A 65 20.55 -19.42 -3.37
C ALA A 65 19.11 -19.14 -3.83
N LYS A 66 18.30 -20.19 -4.02
CA LYS A 66 16.91 -20.10 -4.53
C LYS A 66 15.89 -20.32 -3.43
N SER A 67 16.20 -21.13 -2.42
CA SER A 67 15.30 -21.44 -1.32
C SER A 67 16.03 -21.91 -0.07
N ILE A 68 15.35 -21.82 1.06
CA ILE A 68 15.78 -22.38 2.34
C ILE A 68 14.64 -23.22 2.95
N THR A 69 14.98 -24.39 3.47
CA THR A 69 14.06 -25.28 4.18
C THR A 69 14.40 -25.31 5.65
N PHE A 70 13.39 -25.15 6.49
CA PHE A 70 13.47 -25.39 7.93
C PHE A 70 12.82 -26.71 8.27
N GLY A 71 13.60 -27.66 8.80
CA GLY A 71 13.07 -28.85 9.46
C GLY A 71 12.52 -28.51 10.84
N LYS A 72 11.67 -29.39 11.38
CA LYS A 72 10.94 -29.18 12.65
C LYS A 72 10.98 -30.43 13.51
N PHE A 73 10.70 -30.27 14.80
CA PHE A 73 10.45 -31.40 15.68
C PHE A 73 9.22 -32.20 15.21
N GLN A 74 9.19 -33.51 15.50
CA GLN A 74 8.09 -34.43 15.16
C GLN A 74 6.70 -34.04 15.69
N ARG A 75 6.61 -33.04 16.57
CA ARG A 75 5.39 -32.56 17.24
C ARG A 75 5.54 -31.05 17.51
N LYS A 76 4.41 -30.41 17.82
CA LYS A 76 4.36 -29.05 18.38
C LYS A 76 5.31 -28.91 19.57
N HIS A 77 6.03 -27.80 19.66
CA HIS A 77 7.04 -27.57 20.69
C HIS A 77 7.18 -26.06 20.97
N PRO A 78 7.08 -25.58 22.22
CA PRO A 78 7.00 -24.14 22.51
C PRO A 78 8.23 -23.35 22.04
N CYS A 79 9.43 -23.93 22.12
CA CYS A 79 10.65 -23.32 21.59
C CYS A 79 10.73 -23.22 20.06
N ASN A 80 9.76 -23.75 19.30
CA ASN A 80 9.78 -23.66 17.83
C ASN A 80 9.84 -22.18 17.41
N MET A 81 10.82 -21.83 16.58
CA MET A 81 10.93 -20.52 15.95
C MET A 81 9.61 -20.15 15.26
N LYS A 82 9.02 -19.03 15.67
CA LYS A 82 7.75 -18.51 15.13
C LYS A 82 7.98 -17.48 14.05
N GLU A 83 8.96 -16.60 14.25
CA GLU A 83 9.22 -15.45 13.39
C GLU A 83 10.74 -15.29 13.22
N PHE A 84 11.17 -14.95 12.01
CA PHE A 84 12.58 -14.84 11.67
C PHE A 84 12.85 -13.91 10.50
N LYS A 85 14.09 -13.45 10.40
CA LYS A 85 14.65 -12.76 9.25
C LYS A 85 15.81 -13.55 8.66
N ILE A 86 16.05 -13.38 7.36
CA ILE A 86 17.22 -13.92 6.66
C ILE A 86 17.90 -12.79 5.90
N TYR A 87 19.23 -12.78 5.98
CA TYR A 87 20.11 -11.91 5.24
C TYR A 87 21.05 -12.75 4.37
N ALA A 88 21.48 -12.25 3.21
CA ALA A 88 22.47 -12.90 2.36
C ALA A 88 23.45 -11.89 1.76
N GLY A 89 24.65 -12.36 1.40
CA GLY A 89 25.64 -11.53 0.74
C GLY A 89 26.94 -12.25 0.40
N LEU A 90 27.90 -11.47 -0.11
CA LEU A 90 29.26 -11.92 -0.42
C LEU A 90 30.21 -11.83 0.78
N ASN A 91 29.90 -10.98 1.76
CA ASN A 91 30.72 -10.64 2.93
C ASN A 91 29.86 -10.84 4.20
N PRO A 92 30.37 -11.42 5.30
CA PRO A 92 29.57 -11.66 6.51
C PRO A 92 29.19 -10.38 7.27
N ASN A 93 29.82 -9.25 6.96
CA ASN A 93 29.53 -7.95 7.57
C ASN A 93 28.49 -7.17 6.75
N HIS A 94 28.52 -7.29 5.42
CA HIS A 94 27.66 -6.55 4.48
C HIS A 94 26.71 -7.55 3.79
N MET A 95 25.47 -7.63 4.29
CA MET A 95 24.44 -8.57 3.81
C MET A 95 23.06 -7.90 3.81
N ILE A 96 22.36 -7.98 2.68
CA ILE A 96 20.99 -7.46 2.52
C ILE A 96 19.95 -8.37 3.18
N GLN A 97 18.89 -7.80 3.74
CA GLN A 97 17.74 -8.57 4.24
C GLN A 97 16.91 -9.11 3.07
N ILE A 98 16.85 -10.43 2.89
CA ILE A 98 16.16 -11.07 1.76
C ILE A 98 14.80 -11.66 2.12
N LEU A 99 14.55 -11.97 3.40
CA LEU A 99 13.28 -12.53 3.86
C LEU A 99 12.97 -12.10 5.29
N HIS A 100 11.70 -11.85 5.57
CA HIS A 100 11.10 -11.78 6.91
C HIS A 100 9.83 -12.61 6.85
N ALA A 101 9.77 -13.69 7.62
CA ALA A 101 8.68 -14.66 7.56
C ALA A 101 8.47 -15.33 8.93
N GLY A 102 7.52 -16.26 9.00
CA GLY A 102 7.28 -17.10 10.18
C GLY A 102 7.09 -18.56 9.84
N LEU A 103 7.31 -19.43 10.82
CA LEU A 103 7.02 -20.87 10.74
C LEU A 103 5.75 -21.19 11.54
N ARG A 104 5.05 -22.25 11.16
CA ARG A 104 3.94 -22.83 11.93
C ARG A 104 4.45 -23.75 13.03
N ASP A 105 3.75 -23.78 14.17
CA ASP A 105 3.94 -24.81 15.20
C ASP A 105 3.22 -26.11 14.79
N ASP A 106 3.89 -26.89 13.95
CA ASP A 106 3.53 -28.22 13.47
C ASP A 106 4.81 -29.04 13.19
N ALA A 107 4.67 -30.25 12.66
CA ALA A 107 5.79 -31.15 12.36
C ALA A 107 6.21 -31.16 10.88
N VAL A 108 5.65 -30.25 10.06
CA VAL A 108 5.86 -30.25 8.60
C VAL A 108 6.99 -29.28 8.26
N GLN A 109 8.04 -29.78 7.59
CA GLN A 109 9.12 -28.92 7.10
C GLN A 109 8.59 -27.80 6.20
N GLU A 110 9.13 -26.59 6.31
CA GLU A 110 8.68 -25.44 5.51
C GLU A 110 9.83 -24.90 4.66
N THR A 111 9.57 -24.74 3.36
CA THR A 111 10.53 -24.25 2.37
C THR A 111 10.08 -22.88 1.85
N PHE A 112 10.97 -21.89 1.99
CA PHE A 112 10.75 -20.52 1.57
C PHE A 112 11.63 -20.22 0.35
N SER A 113 11.04 -19.62 -0.69
CA SER A 113 11.82 -19.05 -1.79
C SER A 113 12.62 -17.83 -1.30
N ILE A 114 13.86 -17.73 -1.73
CA ILE A 114 14.76 -16.61 -1.41
C ILE A 114 14.82 -15.66 -2.63
N PRO A 115 14.56 -14.36 -2.43
CA PRO A 115 14.95 -13.33 -3.38
C PRO A 115 16.46 -13.37 -3.63
N HIS A 116 16.81 -13.59 -4.88
CA HIS A 116 18.18 -13.78 -5.39
C HIS A 116 18.46 -12.83 -6.57
N VAL A 117 17.63 -11.79 -6.66
CA VAL A 117 17.61 -10.72 -7.65
C VAL A 117 17.42 -9.43 -6.85
N ASN A 118 18.20 -8.40 -7.14
CA ASN A 118 18.06 -7.10 -6.48
C ASN A 118 16.87 -6.31 -7.04
N ARG A 119 16.66 -5.09 -6.53
CA ARG A 119 15.56 -4.21 -6.96
C ARG A 119 15.61 -3.87 -8.46
N ASP A 120 16.81 -3.85 -9.04
CA ASP A 120 17.08 -3.46 -10.43
C ASP A 120 17.08 -4.66 -11.39
N GLY A 121 16.52 -5.81 -10.96
CA GLY A 121 16.41 -7.01 -11.79
C GLY A 121 17.71 -7.77 -12.02
N VAL A 122 18.80 -7.44 -11.32
CA VAL A 122 20.11 -8.11 -11.44
C VAL A 122 20.21 -9.27 -10.44
N PRO A 123 20.39 -10.52 -10.89
CA PRO A 123 20.64 -11.64 -9.99
C PRO A 123 21.96 -11.46 -9.24
N PHE A 124 22.02 -11.85 -7.97
CA PHE A 124 23.22 -11.70 -7.14
C PHE A 124 23.76 -13.04 -6.61
N PRO A 125 25.09 -13.21 -6.53
CA PRO A 125 25.72 -14.38 -5.92
C PRO A 125 25.70 -14.32 -4.39
N THR A 126 25.47 -15.46 -3.77
CA THR A 126 25.46 -15.63 -2.30
C THR A 126 26.67 -16.45 -1.85
N ARG A 127 27.33 -16.00 -0.78
CA ARG A 127 28.41 -16.73 -0.08
C ARG A 127 28.07 -16.99 1.39
N PHE A 128 27.35 -16.06 2.01
CA PHE A 128 26.92 -16.12 3.40
C PHE A 128 25.39 -16.00 3.47
N VAL A 129 24.79 -16.71 4.43
CA VAL A 129 23.37 -16.62 4.78
C VAL A 129 23.26 -16.48 6.30
N LYS A 130 22.68 -15.39 6.79
CA LYS A 130 22.49 -15.14 8.23
C LYS A 130 21.02 -15.25 8.58
N ILE A 131 20.69 -16.20 9.46
CA ILE A 131 19.36 -16.40 10.02
C ILE A 131 19.28 -15.63 11.34
N VAL A 132 18.24 -14.83 11.52
CA VAL A 132 17.99 -14.01 12.71
C VAL A 132 16.62 -14.41 13.28
N PRO A 133 16.55 -15.38 14.21
CA PRO A 133 15.31 -15.68 14.92
C PRO A 133 14.83 -14.46 15.73
N LEU A 134 13.53 -14.18 15.70
CA LEU A 134 12.90 -13.04 16.38
C LEU A 134 11.98 -13.47 17.53
N SER A 135 11.20 -14.55 17.36
CA SER A 135 10.33 -15.08 18.42
C SER A 135 10.16 -16.60 18.34
N ALA A 136 9.75 -17.20 19.45
CA ALA A 136 9.25 -18.57 19.53
C ALA A 136 7.71 -18.60 19.62
N HIS A 137 7.10 -19.77 19.47
CA HIS A 137 5.63 -19.93 19.64
C HIS A 137 5.18 -19.87 21.10
N GLY A 138 5.98 -20.41 22.02
CA GLY A 138 5.76 -20.31 23.45
C GLY A 138 6.30 -19.00 24.02
N GLN A 139 5.47 -18.29 24.79
CA GLN A 139 5.90 -17.09 25.53
C GLN A 139 6.99 -17.46 26.56
N SER A 140 8.04 -16.64 26.64
CA SER A 140 9.18 -16.84 27.55
C SER A 140 10.02 -18.12 27.34
N PHE A 141 9.90 -18.79 26.20
CA PHE A 141 10.78 -19.90 25.82
C PHE A 141 11.97 -19.44 24.95
N HIS A 142 13.09 -20.16 25.05
CA HIS A 142 14.22 -20.02 24.12
C HIS A 142 13.78 -20.30 22.67
N ILE A 143 14.38 -19.63 21.70
CA ILE A 143 14.12 -19.92 20.29
C ILE A 143 15.03 -21.07 19.82
N SER A 144 14.43 -22.11 19.24
CA SER A 144 15.10 -23.29 18.70
C SER A 144 15.02 -23.35 17.17
N ILE A 145 16.11 -23.77 16.54
CA ILE A 145 16.18 -24.12 15.11
C ILE A 145 16.64 -25.57 15.02
N TRP A 146 15.86 -26.42 14.36
CA TRP A 146 16.07 -27.88 14.36
C TRP A 146 16.98 -28.36 13.23
N TYR A 147 16.63 -28.00 12.00
CA TYR A 147 17.41 -28.34 10.80
C TYR A 147 17.28 -27.22 9.77
N VAL A 148 18.33 -26.99 8.98
CA VAL A 148 18.34 -26.05 7.86
C VAL A 148 18.88 -26.74 6.60
N SER A 149 18.24 -26.47 5.47
CA SER A 149 18.76 -26.81 4.14
C SER A 149 18.73 -25.57 3.26
N VAL A 150 19.81 -25.27 2.53
CA VAL A 150 19.84 -24.20 1.53
C VAL A 150 19.94 -24.87 0.16
N ALA A 151 19.14 -24.44 -0.81
CA ALA A 151 19.17 -24.97 -2.17
C ALA A 151 19.25 -23.83 -3.20
N GLY A 152 19.93 -24.08 -4.33
CA GLY A 152 20.17 -23.06 -5.34
C GLY A 152 20.97 -23.57 -6.54
N ILE A 153 21.55 -22.65 -7.30
CA ILE A 153 22.38 -22.96 -8.49
C ILE A 153 23.86 -22.80 -8.11
N THR A 154 24.62 -23.88 -8.21
CA THR A 154 26.06 -23.97 -7.93
C THR A 154 26.94 -23.96 -9.18
N GLU A 155 26.34 -24.15 -10.35
CA GLU A 155 27.04 -24.43 -11.62
C GLU A 155 28.09 -23.33 -11.94
N PRO A 156 29.41 -23.64 -11.92
CA PRO A 156 30.44 -22.59 -11.90
C PRO A 156 30.39 -21.62 -13.09
N SER A 157 30.02 -22.10 -14.29
CA SER A 157 29.92 -21.23 -15.47
C SER A 157 28.76 -20.25 -15.34
N TYR A 158 27.63 -20.67 -14.75
CA TYR A 158 26.47 -19.83 -14.50
C TYR A 158 26.72 -18.83 -13.37
N VAL A 159 27.21 -19.31 -12.22
CA VAL A 159 27.46 -18.46 -11.05
C VAL A 159 28.48 -17.37 -11.37
N GLU A 160 29.55 -17.69 -12.11
CA GLU A 160 30.57 -16.70 -12.48
C GLU A 160 30.03 -15.63 -13.44
N ARG A 161 29.19 -15.99 -14.42
CA ARG A 161 28.50 -15.00 -15.28
C ARG A 161 27.61 -14.06 -14.47
N ILE A 162 26.92 -14.58 -13.44
CA ILE A 162 26.11 -13.76 -12.54
C ILE A 162 26.99 -12.88 -11.64
N ARG A 163 28.12 -13.40 -11.12
CA ARG A 163 29.07 -12.63 -10.31
C ARG A 163 29.63 -11.45 -11.09
N VAL A 164 30.14 -11.68 -12.29
CA VAL A 164 30.67 -10.60 -13.16
C VAL A 164 29.62 -9.53 -13.41
N ARG A 165 28.40 -9.90 -13.82
CA ARG A 165 27.30 -8.95 -14.04
C ARG A 165 26.88 -8.19 -12.77
N TYR A 166 26.95 -8.83 -11.61
CA TYR A 166 26.64 -8.20 -10.32
C TYR A 166 27.73 -7.21 -9.89
N ASP A 167 29.01 -7.53 -10.14
CA ASP A 167 30.13 -6.63 -9.86
C ASP A 167 30.17 -5.44 -10.85
N GLU A 168 29.90 -5.66 -12.14
CA GLU A 168 29.68 -4.60 -13.15
C GLU A 168 28.55 -3.64 -12.75
N HIS A 169 27.45 -4.19 -12.20
CA HIS A 169 26.33 -3.41 -11.69
C HIS A 169 26.71 -2.61 -10.42
N ARG A 170 27.44 -3.21 -9.46
CA ARG A 170 27.96 -2.52 -8.27
C ARG A 170 28.91 -1.38 -8.65
N GLU A 171 29.85 -1.62 -9.57
CA GLU A 171 30.74 -0.59 -10.11
C GLU A 171 29.94 0.54 -10.78
N THR A 172 28.88 0.20 -11.52
CA THR A 172 27.98 1.18 -12.15
C THR A 172 27.26 2.05 -11.12
N VAL A 173 26.72 1.47 -10.05
CA VAL A 173 26.06 2.22 -8.96
C VAL A 173 27.05 3.16 -8.26
N VAL A 174 28.23 2.66 -7.90
CA VAL A 174 29.29 3.45 -7.26
C VAL A 174 29.77 4.59 -8.17
N LEU A 175 30.00 4.33 -9.46
CA LEU A 175 30.49 5.37 -10.37
C LEU A 175 29.43 6.43 -10.68
N ARG A 176 28.14 6.06 -10.74
CA ARG A 176 27.05 7.06 -10.83
C ARG A 176 27.01 7.95 -9.58
N GLN A 177 27.26 7.43 -8.38
CA GLN A 177 27.36 8.23 -7.15
C GLN A 177 28.60 9.15 -7.13
N ILE A 178 29.75 8.67 -7.62
CA ILE A 178 30.95 9.50 -7.79
C ILE A 178 30.68 10.65 -8.79
N LEU A 179 30.05 10.34 -9.93
CA LEU A 179 29.68 11.35 -10.93
C LEU A 179 28.71 12.39 -10.36
N LYS A 180 27.69 11.96 -9.59
CA LYS A 180 26.81 12.88 -8.87
C LYS A 180 27.61 13.79 -7.93
N HIS A 181 28.49 13.22 -7.10
CA HIS A 181 29.27 14.02 -6.16
C HIS A 181 30.20 15.04 -6.84
N LEU A 182 30.81 14.68 -7.97
CA LEU A 182 31.60 15.62 -8.76
C LEU A 182 30.73 16.75 -9.35
N ARG A 183 29.50 16.46 -9.79
CA ARG A 183 28.53 17.48 -10.24
C ARG A 183 28.12 18.42 -9.11
N GLU A 184 27.72 17.89 -7.95
CA GLU A 184 27.38 18.67 -6.74
C GLU A 184 28.53 19.58 -6.28
N ARG A 185 29.78 19.09 -6.38
CA ARG A 185 31.00 19.83 -6.05
C ARG A 185 31.46 20.79 -7.15
N ARG A 186 30.75 20.86 -8.28
CA ARG A 186 31.11 21.65 -9.47
C ARG A 186 32.47 21.28 -10.10
N LEU A 187 32.95 20.06 -9.84
CA LEU A 187 34.18 19.51 -10.39
C LEU A 187 33.90 18.95 -11.81
N LEU A 188 33.57 19.85 -12.73
CA LEU A 188 33.05 19.53 -14.06
C LEU A 188 34.09 18.85 -14.97
N THR A 189 35.37 19.18 -14.85
CA THR A 189 36.44 18.57 -15.66
C THR A 189 36.63 17.08 -15.35
N PRO A 190 36.82 16.63 -14.09
CA PRO A 190 36.87 15.20 -13.78
C PRO A 190 35.53 14.51 -14.02
N TYR A 191 34.38 15.18 -13.80
CA TYR A 191 33.06 14.64 -14.15
C TYR A 191 32.97 14.25 -15.63
N GLN A 192 33.26 15.18 -16.56
CA GLN A 192 33.22 14.91 -17.99
C GLN A 192 34.26 13.87 -18.41
N SER A 193 35.48 13.93 -17.84
CA SER A 193 36.56 12.99 -18.13
C SER A 193 36.23 11.55 -17.72
N ILE A 194 35.55 11.35 -16.59
CA ILE A 194 35.06 10.04 -16.14
C ILE A 194 33.89 9.58 -17.01
N LEU A 195 32.88 10.43 -17.21
CA LEU A 195 31.67 10.08 -17.98
C LEU A 195 31.98 9.66 -19.43
N ALA A 196 32.86 10.41 -20.11
CA ALA A 196 33.26 10.09 -21.49
C ALA A 196 34.06 8.78 -21.59
N ARG A 197 34.75 8.37 -20.51
CA ARG A 197 35.61 7.18 -20.49
C ARG A 197 34.94 5.93 -19.93
N SER A 198 33.95 6.07 -19.06
CA SER A 198 33.23 4.94 -18.45
C SER A 198 32.16 4.34 -19.36
N GLN A 199 31.65 5.12 -20.34
CA GLN A 199 30.52 4.75 -21.20
C GLN A 199 29.22 4.45 -20.42
N ILE A 200 29.13 4.85 -19.15
CA ILE A 200 27.95 4.64 -18.30
C ILE A 200 26.92 5.74 -18.55
N GLN A 201 25.67 5.34 -18.79
CA GLN A 201 24.54 6.27 -18.76
C GLN A 201 24.29 6.74 -17.33
N PHE A 202 24.66 7.98 -17.05
CA PHE A 202 24.53 8.59 -15.73
C PHE A 202 23.06 8.94 -15.38
N GLU A 203 22.31 9.45 -16.36
CA GLU A 203 20.89 9.81 -16.31
C GLU A 203 20.33 9.89 -17.75
N HIS A 204 19.07 10.33 -17.96
CA HIS A 204 18.51 10.53 -19.29
C HIS A 204 19.04 11.82 -19.96
N PRO A 205 19.33 11.85 -21.27
CA PRO A 205 19.91 13.03 -21.93
C PRO A 205 19.12 14.34 -21.74
N VAL A 206 17.79 14.28 -21.75
CA VAL A 206 16.92 15.47 -21.47
C VAL A 206 17.14 16.02 -20.06
N VAL A 207 17.44 15.15 -19.08
CA VAL A 207 17.73 15.57 -17.69
C VAL A 207 19.11 16.23 -17.59
N THR A 208 20.11 15.73 -18.32
CA THR A 208 21.43 16.39 -18.43
C THR A 208 21.34 17.73 -19.16
N SER A 209 20.50 17.83 -20.19
CA SER A 209 20.17 19.11 -20.84
C SER A 209 19.47 20.07 -19.88
N LEU A 210 18.50 19.59 -19.09
CA LEU A 210 17.78 20.39 -18.10
C LEU A 210 18.71 20.92 -17.01
N HIS A 211 19.65 20.10 -16.51
CA HIS A 211 20.71 20.56 -15.61
C HIS A 211 21.57 21.67 -16.24
N THR A 212 21.98 21.50 -17.49
CA THR A 212 22.81 22.50 -18.19
C THR A 212 22.06 23.81 -18.41
N ALA A 213 20.82 23.76 -18.91
CA ALA A 213 19.99 24.94 -19.12
C ALA A 213 19.66 25.64 -17.79
N LEU A 214 19.15 24.93 -16.79
CA LEU A 214 18.71 25.51 -15.51
C LEU A 214 19.89 25.93 -14.61
N VAL A 215 20.78 25.00 -14.30
CA VAL A 215 21.82 25.20 -13.26
C VAL A 215 23.01 25.98 -13.81
N LEU A 216 23.59 25.50 -14.92
CA LEU A 216 24.85 26.04 -15.45
C LEU A 216 24.66 27.34 -16.25
N GLN A 217 23.56 27.47 -17.00
CA GLN A 217 23.32 28.62 -17.87
C GLN A 217 22.30 29.62 -17.29
N GLY A 218 21.23 29.14 -16.65
CA GLY A 218 20.07 29.97 -16.30
C GLY A 218 19.18 30.27 -17.51
N ASN A 219 19.15 29.37 -18.51
CA ASN A 219 18.26 29.46 -19.66
C ASN A 219 16.86 28.92 -19.29
N TRP A 220 16.08 29.75 -18.59
CA TRP A 220 14.75 29.40 -18.07
C TRP A 220 13.77 28.93 -19.15
N ASP A 221 13.82 29.54 -20.33
CA ASP A 221 12.85 29.30 -21.40
C ASP A 221 13.15 27.97 -22.14
N GLU A 222 14.43 27.58 -22.24
CA GLU A 222 14.84 26.24 -22.64
C GLU A 222 14.50 25.19 -21.56
N ALA A 223 14.69 25.51 -20.28
CA ALA A 223 14.34 24.61 -19.17
C ALA A 223 12.84 24.28 -19.15
N GLU A 224 11.93 25.26 -19.35
CA GLU A 224 10.49 25.00 -19.51
C GLU A 224 10.18 24.14 -20.73
N THR A 225 10.91 24.32 -21.83
CA THR A 225 10.75 23.52 -23.06
C THR A 225 11.17 22.06 -22.84
N LEU A 226 12.25 21.83 -22.08
CA LEU A 226 12.77 20.50 -21.74
C LEU A 226 11.83 19.71 -20.81
N LEU A 227 11.00 20.36 -19.99
CA LEU A 227 9.93 19.68 -19.23
C LEU A 227 8.90 19.01 -20.15
N THR A 228 8.53 19.67 -21.25
CA THR A 228 7.61 19.10 -22.25
C THR A 228 8.25 17.92 -22.97
N GLN A 229 9.55 18.00 -23.28
CA GLN A 229 10.31 16.88 -23.83
C GLN A 229 10.40 15.70 -22.85
N ALA A 230 10.67 15.96 -21.56
CA ALA A 230 10.71 14.96 -20.49
C ALA A 230 9.37 14.20 -20.35
N SER A 231 8.25 14.93 -20.42
CA SER A 231 6.91 14.36 -20.48
C SER A 231 6.72 13.45 -21.69
N SER A 232 7.06 13.93 -22.90
CA SER A 232 6.94 13.16 -24.15
C SER A 232 7.85 11.92 -24.20
N ALA A 233 8.95 11.92 -23.45
CA ALA A 233 9.85 10.79 -23.27
C ALA A 233 9.40 9.82 -22.14
N GLY A 234 8.24 10.07 -21.51
CA GLY A 234 7.67 9.22 -20.47
C GLY A 234 8.36 9.32 -19.10
N LEU A 235 9.25 10.29 -18.88
CA LEU A 235 10.07 10.36 -17.66
C LEU A 235 9.24 10.54 -16.38
N PHE A 236 8.07 11.16 -16.49
CA PHE A 236 7.15 11.39 -15.36
C PHE A 236 6.24 10.18 -15.06
N GLN A 237 6.22 9.14 -15.90
CA GLN A 237 5.26 8.04 -15.80
C GLN A 237 5.30 7.30 -14.44
N SER A 238 6.49 7.10 -13.88
CA SER A 238 6.67 6.44 -12.58
C SER A 238 6.13 7.30 -11.42
N TYR A 239 6.32 8.62 -11.48
CA TYR A 239 5.74 9.56 -10.52
C TYR A 239 4.22 9.57 -10.62
N LEU A 240 3.65 9.72 -11.83
CA LEU A 240 2.21 9.72 -12.09
C LEU A 240 1.52 8.41 -11.63
N GLN A 241 2.21 7.28 -11.74
CA GLN A 241 1.75 5.99 -11.19
C GLN A 241 1.89 5.90 -9.65
N SER A 242 2.80 6.67 -9.05
CA SER A 242 2.96 6.73 -7.59
C SER A 242 1.91 7.60 -6.89
N CYS A 243 1.36 8.60 -7.60
CA CYS A 243 0.29 9.47 -7.11
C CYS A 243 -0.97 8.67 -6.72
N GLN A 244 -1.63 9.09 -5.62
CA GLN A 244 -2.89 8.48 -5.20
C GLN A 244 -4.03 8.98 -6.11
N PRO A 245 -4.85 8.07 -6.68
CA PRO A 245 -5.99 8.46 -7.49
C PRO A 245 -7.17 8.85 -6.60
N HIS A 246 -8.07 9.67 -7.12
CA HIS A 246 -9.28 10.13 -6.43
C HIS A 246 -10.54 9.61 -7.15
N ALA A 247 -11.53 9.15 -6.40
CA ALA A 247 -12.82 8.71 -6.92
C ALA A 247 -13.79 9.88 -6.98
N GLN A 248 -14.04 10.39 -8.19
CA GLN A 248 -15.15 11.31 -8.47
C GLN A 248 -16.41 10.49 -8.73
N TRP A 249 -17.51 10.84 -8.06
CA TRP A 249 -18.78 10.10 -8.14
C TRP A 249 -19.91 10.97 -8.70
N ARG A 250 -20.81 10.35 -9.47
CA ARG A 250 -22.06 10.96 -9.92
C ARG A 250 -23.22 9.99 -9.72
N ARG A 251 -24.24 10.41 -8.96
CA ARG A 251 -25.49 9.67 -8.80
C ARG A 251 -26.28 9.71 -10.12
N LEU A 252 -26.92 8.60 -10.45
CA LEU A 252 -27.68 8.40 -11.69
C LEU A 252 -29.15 8.23 -11.34
N HIS A 253 -29.99 9.09 -11.91
CA HIS A 253 -31.44 9.20 -11.60
C HIS A 253 -32.33 8.77 -12.78
N GLY A 254 -31.77 7.96 -13.68
CA GLY A 254 -32.40 7.59 -14.95
C GLY A 254 -33.52 6.56 -14.80
N VAL A 255 -34.77 7.01 -14.74
CA VAL A 255 -35.97 6.14 -14.69
C VAL A 255 -36.46 5.70 -16.08
N ASP A 256 -37.25 4.63 -16.10
CA ASP A 256 -37.97 4.12 -17.28
C ASP A 256 -39.08 5.08 -17.76
N ALA A 257 -39.70 4.76 -18.89
CA ALA A 257 -40.76 5.56 -19.52
C ALA A 257 -41.98 5.79 -18.61
N ASP A 258 -42.35 4.79 -17.80
CA ASP A 258 -43.46 4.88 -16.83
C ASP A 258 -43.04 5.47 -15.47
N GLY A 259 -41.74 5.78 -15.29
CA GLY A 259 -41.16 6.36 -14.07
C GLY A 259 -40.53 5.37 -13.09
N ASP A 260 -40.59 4.07 -13.38
CA ASP A 260 -40.04 3.01 -12.52
C ASP A 260 -38.50 2.88 -12.61
N ALA A 261 -37.91 2.25 -11.58
CA ALA A 261 -36.50 1.86 -11.48
C ALA A 261 -36.35 0.63 -10.57
N PRO A 262 -35.18 -0.05 -10.55
CA PRO A 262 -34.91 -1.14 -9.61
C PRO A 262 -35.06 -0.70 -8.15
N THR A 263 -35.90 -1.40 -7.39
CA THR A 263 -36.17 -1.14 -5.96
C THR A 263 -34.97 -1.39 -5.04
N GLU A 264 -35.06 -0.95 -3.78
CA GLU A 264 -34.07 -1.25 -2.72
C GLU A 264 -33.71 -2.75 -2.68
N ARG A 265 -32.41 -3.10 -2.79
CA ARG A 265 -31.99 -4.52 -2.87
C ARG A 265 -30.51 -4.79 -2.57
N GLY A 266 -30.27 -5.90 -1.86
CA GLY A 266 -28.95 -6.52 -1.71
C GLY A 266 -28.86 -7.87 -2.42
N GLY A 267 -27.65 -8.35 -2.74
CA GLY A 267 -27.44 -9.71 -3.27
C GLY A 267 -28.02 -9.97 -4.67
N HIS A 268 -28.40 -8.92 -5.41
CA HIS A 268 -28.71 -8.97 -6.84
C HIS A 268 -27.45 -9.25 -7.67
N ALA A 269 -27.57 -9.50 -8.97
CA ALA A 269 -26.41 -9.58 -9.88
C ALA A 269 -26.47 -8.50 -10.98
N MET A 270 -25.30 -8.14 -11.51
CA MET A 270 -25.14 -7.21 -12.63
C MET A 270 -24.13 -7.72 -13.66
N CYS A 271 -24.28 -7.34 -14.92
CA CYS A 271 -23.24 -7.47 -15.95
C CYS A 271 -23.37 -6.35 -16.99
N ILE A 272 -22.32 -6.11 -17.80
CA ILE A 272 -22.25 -5.00 -18.76
C ILE A 272 -21.95 -5.50 -20.18
N ASP A 273 -22.64 -4.91 -21.15
CA ASP A 273 -22.43 -5.02 -22.59
C ASP A 273 -21.86 -3.69 -23.09
N SER A 274 -20.55 -3.50 -22.88
CA SER A 274 -19.85 -2.24 -23.16
C SER A 274 -19.92 -1.83 -24.63
N ASP A 275 -20.01 -2.81 -25.55
CA ASP A 275 -20.08 -2.57 -27.00
C ASP A 275 -21.35 -1.80 -27.41
N ASN A 276 -22.47 -1.98 -26.69
CA ASN A 276 -23.72 -1.22 -26.91
C ASN A 276 -23.96 -0.14 -25.84
N GLY A 277 -23.23 -0.17 -24.72
CA GLY A 277 -23.48 0.69 -23.56
C GLY A 277 -24.74 0.29 -22.79
N HIS A 278 -24.86 -0.99 -22.44
CA HIS A 278 -26.00 -1.52 -21.66
C HIS A 278 -25.53 -2.23 -20.39
N ILE A 279 -26.16 -1.96 -19.25
CA ILE A 279 -25.90 -2.63 -17.96
C ILE A 279 -27.15 -3.39 -17.55
N TYR A 280 -27.04 -4.71 -17.37
CA TYR A 280 -28.15 -5.56 -16.97
C TYR A 280 -28.12 -5.82 -15.47
N LEU A 281 -29.29 -5.85 -14.83
CA LEU A 281 -29.48 -6.15 -13.41
C LEU A 281 -30.58 -7.21 -13.24
N PHE A 282 -30.35 -8.22 -12.40
CA PHE A 282 -31.32 -9.27 -12.11
C PHE A 282 -31.48 -9.56 -10.61
N GLY A 283 -32.74 -9.71 -10.19
CA GLY A 283 -33.14 -10.27 -8.89
C GLY A 283 -32.56 -9.56 -7.66
N GLY A 284 -32.20 -10.35 -6.64
CA GLY A 284 -31.72 -9.89 -5.34
C GLY A 284 -32.70 -10.14 -4.20
N TRP A 285 -32.54 -9.43 -3.08
CA TRP A 285 -33.40 -9.49 -1.90
C TRP A 285 -33.76 -8.07 -1.43
N ASP A 286 -35.06 -7.74 -1.41
CA ASP A 286 -35.59 -6.40 -1.10
C ASP A 286 -35.59 -6.06 0.40
N GLY A 287 -35.62 -7.08 1.25
CA GLY A 287 -35.74 -6.98 2.70
C GLY A 287 -36.73 -8.01 3.24
N TYR A 288 -37.68 -8.41 2.42
CA TYR A 288 -38.81 -9.29 2.74
C TYR A 288 -38.79 -10.60 1.94
N LYS A 289 -38.26 -10.58 0.70
CA LYS A 289 -38.27 -11.72 -0.24
C LYS A 289 -37.10 -11.66 -1.23
N SER A 290 -36.83 -12.78 -1.89
CA SER A 290 -36.07 -12.76 -3.14
C SER A 290 -36.88 -12.17 -4.31
N LEU A 291 -36.16 -11.67 -5.32
CA LEU A 291 -36.70 -11.03 -6.52
C LEU A 291 -36.34 -11.80 -7.80
N ASP A 292 -37.19 -11.66 -8.83
CA ASP A 292 -37.01 -12.17 -10.20
C ASP A 292 -37.35 -11.12 -11.29
N ASP A 293 -37.24 -9.85 -10.95
CA ASP A 293 -37.33 -8.75 -11.91
C ASP A 293 -35.99 -8.56 -12.65
N PHE A 294 -36.08 -8.15 -13.91
CA PHE A 294 -34.96 -8.07 -14.84
C PHE A 294 -34.96 -6.72 -15.56
N TRP A 295 -33.84 -6.02 -15.49
CA TRP A 295 -33.68 -4.62 -15.90
C TRP A 295 -32.46 -4.44 -16.80
N VAL A 296 -32.49 -3.40 -17.64
CA VAL A 296 -31.33 -2.87 -18.35
C VAL A 296 -31.24 -1.36 -18.19
N TYR A 297 -30.06 -0.83 -17.92
CA TYR A 297 -29.74 0.59 -17.99
C TYR A 297 -29.01 0.89 -19.30
N ASP A 298 -29.54 1.85 -20.06
CA ASP A 298 -28.91 2.39 -21.25
C ASP A 298 -27.98 3.56 -20.86
N ILE A 299 -26.69 3.40 -21.11
CA ILE A 299 -25.64 4.36 -20.73
C ILE A 299 -25.72 5.65 -21.57
N GLN A 300 -26.22 5.58 -22.80
CA GLN A 300 -26.22 6.72 -23.75
C GLN A 300 -27.36 7.70 -23.48
N THR A 301 -28.52 7.17 -23.10
CA THR A 301 -29.74 7.93 -22.76
C THR A 301 -29.88 8.18 -21.25
N GLU A 302 -29.02 7.54 -20.44
CA GLU A 302 -29.01 7.56 -18.98
C GLU A 302 -30.38 7.17 -18.37
N ARG A 303 -30.87 5.98 -18.70
CA ARG A 303 -32.17 5.44 -18.23
C ARG A 303 -32.18 3.94 -17.97
N TRP A 304 -32.83 3.54 -16.88
CA TRP A 304 -33.34 2.18 -16.71
C TRP A 304 -34.47 1.88 -17.69
N ARG A 305 -34.63 0.59 -17.98
CA ARG A 305 -35.78 0.01 -18.67
C ARG A 305 -36.05 -1.37 -18.12
N VAL A 306 -37.31 -1.68 -17.79
CA VAL A 306 -37.72 -3.03 -17.41
C VAL A 306 -37.66 -3.95 -18.64
N ILE A 307 -37.06 -5.13 -18.47
CA ILE A 307 -37.17 -6.23 -19.43
C ILE A 307 -38.30 -7.15 -19.00
N SER A 308 -38.39 -7.44 -17.70
CA SER A 308 -39.44 -8.25 -17.10
C SER A 308 -39.67 -7.89 -15.63
N HIS A 309 -40.92 -7.82 -15.20
CA HIS A 309 -41.25 -7.64 -13.77
C HIS A 309 -41.19 -8.96 -12.99
N ASN A 310 -41.16 -10.12 -13.66
CA ASN A 310 -41.17 -11.45 -13.04
C ASN A 310 -40.77 -12.53 -14.07
N THR A 311 -39.51 -12.97 -14.08
CA THR A 311 -39.04 -13.98 -15.03
C THR A 311 -39.52 -15.39 -14.72
N ALA A 312 -40.03 -15.69 -13.51
CA ALA A 312 -40.60 -17.01 -13.20
C ALA A 312 -41.85 -17.35 -14.04
N ASN A 313 -42.57 -16.33 -14.54
CA ASN A 313 -43.68 -16.50 -15.48
C ASN A 313 -43.23 -16.71 -16.95
N GLU A 314 -41.94 -16.53 -17.26
CA GLU A 314 -41.41 -16.72 -18.62
C GLU A 314 -41.04 -18.17 -18.89
N LYS A 315 -41.13 -18.58 -20.16
CA LYS A 315 -40.72 -19.93 -20.56
C LYS A 315 -39.19 -20.08 -20.37
N ASN A 316 -38.81 -21.02 -19.50
CA ASN A 316 -37.44 -21.26 -19.04
C ASN A 316 -36.82 -20.07 -18.27
N GLY A 317 -37.60 -19.08 -17.84
CA GLY A 317 -37.07 -17.95 -17.08
C GLY A 317 -36.64 -18.38 -15.66
N PRO A 318 -35.61 -17.76 -15.09
CA PRO A 318 -35.14 -18.06 -13.74
C PRO A 318 -36.16 -17.65 -12.68
N ILE A 319 -36.35 -18.51 -11.68
CA ILE A 319 -37.10 -18.17 -10.45
C ILE A 319 -36.34 -17.15 -9.58
N ALA A 320 -37.07 -16.52 -8.65
CA ALA A 320 -36.54 -15.53 -7.70
C ALA A 320 -35.35 -16.03 -6.90
N ARG A 321 -34.34 -15.16 -6.75
CA ARG A 321 -33.05 -15.53 -6.16
C ARG A 321 -32.21 -14.35 -5.67
N SER A 322 -31.51 -14.58 -4.55
CA SER A 322 -30.43 -13.74 -4.04
C SER A 322 -29.06 -14.44 -4.12
N CYS A 323 -27.98 -13.71 -3.84
CA CYS A 323 -26.58 -14.17 -3.75
C CYS A 323 -26.07 -15.06 -4.91
N HIS A 324 -26.63 -14.87 -6.09
CA HIS A 324 -26.30 -15.55 -7.35
C HIS A 324 -25.29 -14.73 -8.17
N LYS A 325 -24.88 -15.23 -9.35
CA LYS A 325 -24.00 -14.48 -10.26
C LYS A 325 -24.51 -14.47 -11.70
N MET A 326 -24.14 -13.39 -12.40
CA MET A 326 -24.49 -13.11 -13.78
C MET A 326 -23.24 -12.62 -14.51
N VAL A 327 -23.01 -13.08 -15.74
CA VAL A 327 -21.90 -12.60 -16.61
C VAL A 327 -22.39 -12.38 -18.03
N PHE A 328 -21.77 -11.43 -18.73
CA PHE A 328 -22.03 -11.17 -20.15
C PHE A 328 -20.97 -11.84 -21.03
N ASP A 329 -21.38 -12.27 -22.23
CA ASP A 329 -20.50 -12.71 -23.30
C ASP A 329 -20.70 -11.81 -24.54
N THR A 330 -19.70 -10.99 -24.84
CA THR A 330 -19.72 -10.07 -25.99
C THR A 330 -19.76 -10.79 -27.34
N LYS A 331 -19.23 -12.02 -27.45
CA LYS A 331 -19.17 -12.74 -28.73
C LYS A 331 -20.51 -13.35 -29.14
N SER A 332 -21.25 -13.95 -28.22
CA SER A 332 -22.62 -14.43 -28.51
C SER A 332 -23.69 -13.37 -28.27
N GLY A 333 -23.39 -12.33 -27.49
CA GLY A 333 -24.39 -11.38 -26.99
C GLY A 333 -25.37 -12.04 -26.01
N SER A 334 -24.86 -12.94 -25.18
CA SER A 334 -25.66 -13.69 -24.20
C SER A 334 -25.28 -13.32 -22.78
N ILE A 335 -26.25 -13.38 -21.88
CA ILE A 335 -26.07 -13.32 -20.44
C ILE A 335 -26.16 -14.74 -19.90
N TYR A 336 -25.27 -15.11 -18.98
CA TYR A 336 -25.27 -16.41 -18.28
C TYR A 336 -25.48 -16.20 -16.78
N LEU A 337 -26.32 -17.03 -16.17
CA LEU A 337 -26.80 -16.87 -14.80
C LEU A 337 -26.72 -18.20 -14.04
N LEU A 338 -26.13 -18.20 -12.84
CA LEU A 338 -25.88 -19.40 -12.04
C LEU A 338 -26.12 -19.16 -10.54
N GLY A 339 -26.61 -20.21 -9.87
CA GLY A 339 -26.76 -20.29 -8.42
C GLY A 339 -27.96 -19.52 -7.86
N ARG A 340 -28.16 -19.64 -6.54
CA ARG A 340 -29.11 -18.87 -5.71
C ARG A 340 -28.91 -19.17 -4.23
N LEU A 341 -29.32 -18.23 -3.39
CA LEU A 341 -29.90 -18.46 -2.08
C LEU A 341 -31.38 -18.03 -2.16
N GLY A 342 -32.30 -18.94 -1.85
CA GLY A 342 -33.75 -18.72 -1.90
C GLY A 342 -34.42 -18.82 -0.53
N ASP A 343 -35.55 -18.13 -0.41
CA ASP A 343 -36.27 -17.89 0.85
C ASP A 343 -36.70 -19.18 1.56
N GLY A 344 -37.01 -20.22 0.77
CA GLY A 344 -37.37 -21.56 1.24
C GLY A 344 -36.21 -22.52 1.49
N ASP A 345 -34.96 -22.16 1.13
CA ASP A 345 -33.79 -23.01 1.35
C ASP A 345 -33.32 -22.97 2.83
N VAL A 346 -33.65 -21.89 3.55
CA VAL A 346 -33.12 -21.54 4.89
C VAL A 346 -33.94 -22.16 6.04
N MET A 347 -35.18 -22.58 5.79
CA MET A 347 -36.06 -23.18 6.80
C MET A 347 -36.13 -24.70 6.67
N PRO A 348 -35.83 -25.49 7.72
CA PRO A 348 -36.15 -26.91 7.72
C PRO A 348 -37.68 -27.10 7.70
N ALA A 349 -38.18 -27.90 6.76
CA ALA A 349 -39.61 -28.17 6.63
C ALA A 349 -40.17 -28.78 7.93
N ARG A 350 -41.27 -28.24 8.46
CA ARG A 350 -41.83 -28.74 9.72
C ARG A 350 -42.50 -30.10 9.48
N PRO A 351 -42.40 -31.06 10.42
CA PRO A 351 -43.06 -32.37 10.27
C PRO A 351 -44.58 -32.26 10.03
N GLU A 352 -45.19 -31.22 10.59
CA GLU A 352 -46.62 -30.91 10.44
C GLU A 352 -47.01 -30.57 9.00
N ASP A 353 -46.12 -29.99 8.20
CA ASP A 353 -46.35 -29.66 6.79
C ASP A 353 -46.40 -30.93 5.93
N GLU A 354 -45.54 -31.93 6.21
CA GLU A 354 -45.60 -33.23 5.53
C GLU A 354 -46.85 -34.03 5.94
N GLU A 355 -47.28 -33.94 7.19
CA GLU A 355 -48.55 -34.52 7.68
C GLU A 355 -49.79 -33.80 7.11
N ALA A 356 -49.68 -32.51 6.77
CA ALA A 356 -50.71 -31.75 6.07
C ALA A 356 -50.80 -32.15 4.59
N LEU A 357 -49.68 -32.17 3.85
CA LEU A 357 -49.64 -32.61 2.45
C LEU A 357 -50.11 -34.05 2.27
N ARG A 358 -49.77 -34.97 3.20
CA ARG A 358 -50.26 -36.36 3.17
C ARG A 358 -51.79 -36.47 3.28
N ARG A 359 -52.46 -35.49 3.91
CA ARG A 359 -53.93 -35.42 3.98
C ARG A 359 -54.58 -34.76 2.75
N ALA A 360 -53.83 -34.01 1.95
CA ALA A 360 -54.36 -33.36 0.75
C ALA A 360 -54.66 -34.31 -0.41
N GLY A 361 -54.02 -35.50 -0.44
CA GLY A 361 -54.36 -36.58 -1.37
C GLY A 361 -53.96 -36.36 -2.84
N GLU A 362 -53.20 -35.30 -3.13
CA GLU A 362 -52.68 -35.04 -4.48
C GLU A 362 -51.67 -36.10 -4.91
N ARG A 363 -51.69 -36.45 -6.20
CA ARG A 363 -50.81 -37.49 -6.74
C ARG A 363 -49.37 -36.98 -6.77
N VAL A 364 -48.46 -37.78 -6.21
CA VAL A 364 -47.01 -37.53 -6.26
C VAL A 364 -46.50 -37.66 -7.70
N GLY A 365 -46.63 -36.57 -8.47
CA GLY A 365 -45.61 -36.19 -9.43
C GLY A 365 -44.31 -35.85 -8.68
N SER A 366 -43.18 -35.88 -9.37
CA SER A 366 -41.87 -35.62 -8.76
C SER A 366 -41.83 -34.24 -8.09
N ARG A 367 -41.73 -34.23 -6.75
CA ARG A 367 -41.44 -33.05 -5.92
C ARG A 367 -40.24 -32.32 -6.53
N PRO A 368 -40.32 -31.01 -6.85
CA PRO A 368 -39.17 -30.26 -7.33
C PRO A 368 -38.02 -30.42 -6.34
N THR A 369 -36.87 -30.88 -6.83
CA THR A 369 -35.68 -31.14 -6.02
C THR A 369 -35.09 -29.81 -5.58
N ALA A 370 -35.36 -29.44 -4.31
CA ALA A 370 -35.14 -28.10 -3.76
C ALA A 370 -33.72 -27.55 -3.98
N TYR A 371 -32.72 -28.42 -4.08
CA TYR A 371 -31.30 -28.08 -4.09
C TYR A 371 -30.60 -28.30 -5.44
N CYS A 372 -31.32 -28.18 -6.55
CA CYS A 372 -30.74 -28.29 -7.89
C CYS A 372 -29.98 -27.02 -8.34
N SER A 373 -28.82 -27.21 -8.97
CA SER A 373 -27.99 -26.11 -9.47
C SER A 373 -28.40 -25.69 -10.88
N GLU A 374 -29.48 -24.92 -10.95
CA GLU A 374 -30.04 -24.44 -12.21
C GLU A 374 -29.07 -23.48 -12.93
N PHE A 375 -28.85 -23.67 -14.23
CA PHE A 375 -27.97 -22.82 -15.05
C PHE A 375 -28.72 -22.29 -16.27
N TYR A 376 -28.76 -20.97 -16.42
CA TYR A 376 -29.58 -20.28 -17.42
C TYR A 376 -28.74 -19.42 -18.37
N ARG A 377 -29.30 -19.16 -19.56
CA ARG A 377 -28.83 -18.16 -20.52
C ARG A 377 -29.98 -17.26 -20.98
N TYR A 378 -29.73 -15.97 -21.12
CA TYR A 378 -30.61 -15.01 -21.81
C TYR A 378 -29.93 -14.45 -23.05
N HIS A 379 -30.66 -14.28 -24.14
CA HIS A 379 -30.14 -13.70 -25.39
C HIS A 379 -30.47 -12.21 -25.48
N THR A 380 -29.46 -11.35 -25.62
CA THR A 380 -29.67 -9.89 -25.80
C THR A 380 -29.89 -9.50 -27.27
N ARG A 381 -29.42 -10.33 -28.20
CA ARG A 381 -29.38 -10.04 -29.65
C ARG A 381 -29.55 -11.33 -30.47
N GLY A 382 -29.85 -11.19 -31.77
CA GLY A 382 -30.09 -12.32 -32.68
C GLY A 382 -31.56 -12.78 -32.73
N LEU A 383 -31.81 -13.96 -33.34
CA LEU A 383 -33.18 -14.49 -33.57
C LEU A 383 -33.92 -14.91 -32.28
N ASP A 384 -33.17 -15.12 -31.20
CA ASP A 384 -33.69 -15.51 -29.89
C ASP A 384 -33.60 -14.40 -28.85
N ALA A 385 -33.30 -13.16 -29.26
CA ALA A 385 -33.30 -11.98 -28.40
C ALA A 385 -34.61 -11.86 -27.59
N GLY A 386 -34.48 -11.58 -26.28
CA GLY A 386 -35.62 -11.50 -25.37
C GLY A 386 -36.14 -12.85 -24.85
N LYS A 387 -35.32 -13.92 -24.88
CA LYS A 387 -35.71 -15.27 -24.42
C LYS A 387 -34.68 -15.87 -23.47
N TRP A 388 -35.16 -16.74 -22.58
CA TRP A 388 -34.33 -17.58 -21.71
C TRP A 388 -34.21 -19.03 -22.22
N ASP A 389 -33.03 -19.60 -22.03
CA ASP A 389 -32.74 -21.03 -22.10
C ASP A 389 -32.36 -21.55 -20.72
N LEU A 390 -32.97 -22.65 -20.28
CA LEU A 390 -32.45 -23.47 -19.19
C LEU A 390 -31.39 -24.42 -19.78
N LEU A 391 -30.11 -24.12 -19.55
CA LEU A 391 -28.97 -24.89 -20.07
C LEU A 391 -28.71 -26.17 -19.27
N SER A 392 -28.97 -26.14 -17.96
CA SER A 392 -29.09 -27.34 -17.14
C SER A 392 -30.09 -27.12 -16.00
N PHE A 393 -30.91 -28.14 -15.73
CA PHE A 393 -31.74 -28.18 -14.52
C PHE A 393 -30.89 -28.36 -13.25
N ASP A 394 -29.77 -29.09 -13.35
CA ASP A 394 -28.77 -29.22 -12.29
C ASP A 394 -27.37 -29.40 -12.88
N THR A 395 -26.43 -28.51 -12.57
CA THR A 395 -25.05 -28.63 -13.07
C THR A 395 -24.26 -29.75 -12.40
N ALA A 396 -24.58 -30.17 -11.17
CA ALA A 396 -23.85 -31.26 -10.50
C ALA A 396 -23.99 -32.59 -11.24
N SER A 397 -25.22 -32.93 -11.68
CA SER A 397 -25.52 -34.09 -12.53
C SER A 397 -24.67 -34.17 -13.81
N SER A 398 -24.15 -33.02 -14.26
CA SER A 398 -23.40 -32.84 -15.50
C SER A 398 -21.91 -32.48 -15.28
N GLY A 399 -21.38 -32.72 -14.07
CA GLY A 399 -19.97 -32.51 -13.72
C GLY A 399 -19.58 -31.04 -13.46
N GLY A 400 -20.56 -30.15 -13.32
CA GLY A 400 -20.40 -28.78 -12.85
C GLY A 400 -20.55 -28.65 -11.33
N PRO A 401 -20.66 -27.42 -10.81
CA PRO A 401 -20.83 -27.19 -9.38
C PRO A 401 -22.20 -27.69 -8.86
N PRO A 402 -22.33 -27.97 -7.55
CA PRO A 402 -23.62 -28.09 -6.86
C PRO A 402 -24.33 -26.74 -6.75
N LEU A 403 -25.51 -26.69 -6.13
CA LEU A 403 -26.20 -25.43 -5.89
C LEU A 403 -25.38 -24.58 -4.91
N ILE A 404 -25.09 -23.33 -5.30
CA ILE A 404 -24.17 -22.44 -4.58
C ILE A 404 -24.63 -20.99 -4.54
N PHE A 405 -24.28 -20.31 -3.46
CA PHE A 405 -24.44 -18.86 -3.28
C PHE A 405 -23.13 -18.19 -2.80
N ASP A 406 -23.01 -16.89 -3.05
CA ASP A 406 -21.81 -16.07 -2.78
C ASP A 406 -20.51 -16.67 -3.33
N HIS A 407 -20.65 -17.41 -4.44
CA HIS A 407 -19.59 -17.78 -5.34
C HIS A 407 -19.21 -16.58 -6.24
N GLN A 408 -18.16 -16.74 -7.03
CA GLN A 408 -17.83 -15.78 -8.09
C GLN A 408 -17.82 -16.47 -9.45
N MET A 409 -18.18 -15.71 -10.49
CA MET A 409 -18.25 -16.18 -11.87
C MET A 409 -17.70 -15.09 -12.80
N VAL A 410 -16.88 -15.48 -13.78
CA VAL A 410 -16.32 -14.60 -14.82
C VAL A 410 -16.37 -15.29 -16.18
N MET A 411 -16.38 -14.50 -17.27
CA MET A 411 -16.44 -15.00 -18.64
C MET A 411 -15.18 -14.62 -19.42
N ASP A 412 -14.41 -15.62 -19.88
CA ASP A 412 -13.47 -15.42 -20.98
C ASP A 412 -14.28 -15.42 -22.29
N CYS A 413 -14.71 -14.22 -22.69
CA CYS A 413 -15.46 -13.99 -23.93
C CYS A 413 -14.67 -14.49 -25.14
N ASP A 414 -13.34 -14.40 -25.10
CA ASP A 414 -12.47 -14.72 -26.23
C ASP A 414 -12.33 -16.23 -26.45
N ALA A 415 -12.02 -16.96 -25.37
CA ALA A 415 -11.94 -18.42 -25.33
C ALA A 415 -13.31 -19.12 -25.37
N GLN A 416 -14.39 -18.40 -25.06
CA GLN A 416 -15.76 -18.92 -24.88
C GLN A 416 -15.87 -19.89 -23.69
N VAL A 417 -15.33 -19.47 -22.54
CA VAL A 417 -15.28 -20.26 -21.29
C VAL A 417 -15.70 -19.42 -20.09
N LEU A 418 -16.68 -19.90 -19.32
CA LEU A 418 -16.99 -19.36 -18.00
C LEU A 418 -16.10 -20.04 -16.94
N TYR A 419 -15.69 -19.29 -15.92
CA TYR A 419 -15.00 -19.81 -14.73
C TYR A 419 -15.84 -19.51 -13.49
N VAL A 420 -16.03 -20.50 -12.63
CA VAL A 420 -16.86 -20.43 -11.41
C VAL A 420 -16.02 -20.91 -10.23
N SER A 421 -15.94 -20.10 -9.17
CA SER A 421 -15.10 -20.36 -7.99
C SER A 421 -15.87 -20.20 -6.69
N GLY A 422 -15.67 -21.12 -5.76
CA GLY A 422 -16.11 -21.01 -4.37
C GLY A 422 -17.62 -20.90 -4.17
N GLY A 423 -18.02 -20.21 -3.12
CA GLY A 423 -19.39 -20.16 -2.60
C GLY A 423 -19.67 -21.26 -1.58
N ARG A 424 -20.71 -21.07 -0.77
CA ARG A 424 -21.27 -22.12 0.09
C ARG A 424 -22.21 -22.99 -0.73
N VAL A 425 -22.23 -24.29 -0.43
CA VAL A 425 -23.17 -25.24 -1.04
C VAL A 425 -24.50 -25.19 -0.29
N VAL A 426 -25.61 -25.30 -1.02
CA VAL A 426 -26.96 -25.46 -0.48
C VAL A 426 -27.41 -26.90 -0.74
N ASP A 427 -27.47 -27.73 0.30
CA ASP A 427 -27.99 -29.12 0.22
C ASP A 427 -28.95 -29.48 1.36
N GLY A 428 -29.34 -28.49 2.18
CA GLY A 428 -30.26 -28.64 3.31
C GLY A 428 -29.61 -28.99 4.65
N ASP A 429 -28.33 -29.37 4.67
CA ASP A 429 -27.53 -29.56 5.89
C ASP A 429 -26.69 -28.29 6.13
N TRP A 430 -27.28 -27.40 6.94
CA TRP A 430 -26.71 -26.12 7.36
C TRP A 430 -25.74 -26.24 8.55
N ASP A 431 -25.78 -27.34 9.30
CA ASP A 431 -24.87 -27.61 10.43
C ASP A 431 -23.44 -27.89 9.94
N SER A 432 -23.28 -28.43 8.73
CA SER A 432 -21.98 -28.74 8.12
C SER A 432 -21.62 -27.76 6.98
N PRO A 433 -20.81 -26.72 7.22
CA PRO A 433 -20.48 -25.70 6.22
C PRO A 433 -19.66 -26.26 5.05
N LYS A 434 -20.34 -26.51 3.92
CA LYS A 434 -19.72 -27.00 2.67
C LYS A 434 -19.40 -25.86 1.71
N TYR A 435 -18.34 -26.06 0.92
CA TYR A 435 -17.86 -25.11 -0.08
C TYR A 435 -17.71 -25.78 -1.45
N SER A 436 -17.72 -24.98 -2.52
CA SER A 436 -17.44 -25.45 -3.88
C SER A 436 -16.00 -25.13 -4.32
N GLY A 437 -15.53 -25.84 -5.35
CA GLY A 437 -14.19 -25.71 -5.94
C GLY A 437 -14.11 -24.71 -7.10
N LEU A 438 -13.06 -24.82 -7.91
CA LEU A 438 -12.89 -24.05 -9.16
C LEU A 438 -13.31 -24.91 -10.36
N TYR A 439 -14.32 -24.45 -11.10
CA TYR A 439 -14.87 -25.07 -12.29
C TYR A 439 -14.71 -24.18 -13.52
N SER A 440 -14.77 -24.79 -14.69
CA SER A 440 -14.92 -24.11 -15.98
C SER A 440 -16.06 -24.72 -16.79
N TYR A 441 -16.75 -23.91 -17.60
CA TYR A 441 -17.76 -24.34 -18.56
C TYR A 441 -17.41 -23.84 -19.96
N SER A 442 -17.24 -24.76 -20.91
CA SER A 442 -17.00 -24.42 -22.31
C SER A 442 -18.32 -24.21 -23.02
N VAL A 443 -18.65 -22.96 -23.38
CA VAL A 443 -19.88 -22.60 -24.11
C VAL A 443 -20.00 -23.39 -25.42
N ARG A 444 -18.88 -23.49 -26.17
CA ARG A 444 -18.82 -24.17 -27.48
C ARG A 444 -19.12 -25.67 -27.42
N THR A 445 -18.86 -26.33 -26.28
CA THR A 445 -19.05 -27.79 -26.13
C THR A 445 -20.14 -28.17 -25.14
N SER A 446 -20.74 -27.18 -24.48
CA SER A 446 -21.75 -27.31 -23.42
C SER A 446 -21.34 -28.26 -22.29
N LYS A 447 -20.07 -28.20 -21.88
CA LYS A 447 -19.48 -29.11 -20.87
C LYS A 447 -18.78 -28.37 -19.75
N TRP A 448 -19.00 -28.87 -18.54
CA TRP A 448 -18.26 -28.52 -17.34
C TRP A 448 -16.94 -29.31 -17.24
N LYS A 449 -15.96 -28.71 -16.57
CA LYS A 449 -14.69 -29.32 -16.17
C LYS A 449 -14.28 -28.73 -14.81
N LEU A 450 -14.16 -29.59 -13.81
CA LEU A 450 -13.49 -29.28 -12.55
C LEU A 450 -12.00 -28.98 -12.82
N LEU A 451 -11.51 -27.84 -12.35
CA LEU A 451 -10.11 -27.41 -12.48
C LEU A 451 -9.35 -27.66 -11.19
N GLN A 452 -9.93 -27.28 -10.04
CA GLN A 452 -9.36 -27.56 -8.71
C GLN A 452 -10.44 -28.08 -7.76
N PRO A 453 -10.28 -29.29 -7.19
CA PRO A 453 -11.17 -29.80 -6.15
C PRO A 453 -10.96 -29.04 -4.84
N VAL A 454 -11.99 -29.04 -3.99
CA VAL A 454 -11.88 -28.65 -2.58
C VAL A 454 -10.92 -29.62 -1.88
N GLN A 455 -9.73 -29.15 -1.51
CA GLN A 455 -8.75 -29.96 -0.79
C GLN A 455 -8.93 -29.81 0.73
N SER A 456 -8.75 -30.91 1.47
CA SER A 456 -8.61 -30.87 2.93
C SER A 456 -7.27 -30.20 3.33
N PRO A 457 -7.13 -29.61 4.54
CA PRO A 457 -6.04 -28.67 4.84
C PRO A 457 -4.60 -29.22 4.98
N SER A 458 -4.29 -30.39 4.43
CA SER A 458 -3.10 -31.19 4.79
C SER A 458 -1.77 -30.81 4.12
N SER A 459 -1.73 -29.85 3.17
CA SER A 459 -0.48 -29.50 2.47
C SER A 459 -0.40 -28.07 1.92
N SER A 460 -0.27 -27.08 2.81
CA SER A 460 0.04 -25.70 2.41
C SER A 460 1.52 -25.53 2.01
N THR A 461 1.82 -25.76 0.73
CA THR A 461 3.05 -25.30 0.06
C THR A 461 2.78 -23.96 -0.66
N PRO A 462 3.81 -23.23 -1.15
CA PRO A 462 3.62 -22.02 -1.96
C PRO A 462 2.89 -22.22 -3.31
N GLN A 463 2.49 -23.46 -3.63
CA GLN A 463 1.68 -23.84 -4.80
C GLN A 463 0.32 -24.45 -4.40
N SER A 464 -0.06 -24.37 -3.12
CA SER A 464 -1.36 -24.86 -2.64
C SER A 464 -2.51 -23.97 -3.13
N PRO A 465 -3.70 -24.54 -3.40
CA PRO A 465 -4.84 -23.77 -3.86
C PRO A 465 -5.41 -22.87 -2.75
N PRO A 466 -6.09 -21.76 -3.08
CA PRO A 466 -6.75 -20.91 -2.10
C PRO A 466 -7.73 -21.69 -1.23
N LEU A 467 -7.80 -21.34 0.07
CA LEU A 467 -8.77 -21.94 1.00
C LEU A 467 -10.21 -21.86 0.45
N PRO A 468 -11.06 -22.90 0.64
CA PRO A 468 -12.45 -22.89 0.18
C PRO A 468 -13.25 -21.77 0.85
N ARG A 469 -13.96 -20.95 0.08
CA ARG A 469 -14.42 -19.63 0.54
C ARG A 469 -15.70 -19.14 -0.16
N PHE A 470 -16.40 -18.21 0.48
CA PHE A 470 -17.57 -17.50 -0.07
C PHE A 470 -17.47 -15.99 0.18
N GLY A 471 -18.21 -15.18 -0.58
CA GLY A 471 -18.21 -13.71 -0.50
C GLY A 471 -16.86 -13.04 -0.82
N HIS A 472 -15.94 -13.81 -1.43
CA HIS A 472 -14.61 -13.41 -1.89
C HIS A 472 -14.69 -12.63 -3.21
N SER A 473 -13.58 -12.07 -3.68
CA SER A 473 -13.49 -11.49 -5.04
C SER A 473 -12.74 -12.42 -6.00
N MET A 474 -13.21 -12.49 -7.24
CA MET A 474 -12.51 -13.08 -8.37
C MET A 474 -12.64 -12.16 -9.59
N VAL A 475 -11.53 -11.93 -10.29
CA VAL A 475 -11.49 -11.20 -11.58
C VAL A 475 -10.58 -11.92 -12.57
N LEU A 476 -10.84 -11.76 -13.87
CA LEU A 476 -10.06 -12.33 -14.97
C LEU A 476 -9.26 -11.23 -15.67
N ASP A 477 -7.95 -11.41 -15.81
CA ASP A 477 -7.15 -10.72 -16.83
C ASP A 477 -7.11 -11.61 -18.10
N PRO A 478 -7.85 -11.26 -19.17
CA PRO A 478 -7.86 -12.02 -20.42
C PRO A 478 -6.58 -11.81 -21.25
N LEU A 479 -5.77 -10.78 -20.98
CA LEU A 479 -4.51 -10.53 -21.69
C LEU A 479 -3.37 -11.41 -21.16
N THR A 480 -3.46 -11.86 -19.90
CA THR A 480 -2.52 -12.82 -19.30
C THR A 480 -3.15 -14.17 -18.95
N HIS A 481 -4.42 -14.39 -19.31
CA HIS A 481 -5.24 -15.56 -18.95
C HIS A 481 -5.09 -15.97 -17.47
N THR A 482 -5.15 -14.99 -16.56
CA THR A 482 -4.99 -15.19 -15.11
C THR A 482 -6.28 -14.84 -14.37
N LEU A 483 -6.72 -15.72 -13.48
CA LEU A 483 -7.72 -15.43 -12.46
C LEU A 483 -7.04 -14.92 -11.19
N PHE A 484 -7.39 -13.74 -10.72
CA PHE A 484 -7.02 -13.28 -9.37
C PHE A 484 -8.15 -13.64 -8.40
N ILE A 485 -7.87 -14.41 -7.35
CA ILE A 485 -8.83 -14.89 -6.34
C ILE A 485 -8.36 -14.40 -4.97
N PHE A 486 -9.19 -13.66 -4.24
CA PHE A 486 -8.76 -13.02 -2.99
C PHE A 486 -9.88 -12.75 -1.97
N ALA A 487 -9.47 -12.72 -0.70
CA ALA A 487 -10.29 -12.35 0.46
C ALA A 487 -11.59 -13.17 0.62
N GLY A 488 -12.64 -12.58 1.20
CA GLY A 488 -13.88 -13.27 1.55
C GLY A 488 -13.81 -14.01 2.89
N GLN A 489 -14.70 -14.97 3.09
CA GLN A 489 -14.82 -15.71 4.35
C GLN A 489 -14.58 -17.21 4.16
N HIS A 490 -13.80 -17.79 5.09
CA HIS A 490 -13.65 -19.23 5.32
C HIS A 490 -13.98 -19.50 6.79
N ASP A 491 -14.97 -20.36 7.02
CA ASP A 491 -15.61 -20.61 8.32
C ASP A 491 -15.96 -19.29 9.02
N ASP A 492 -15.40 -18.99 10.19
CA ASP A 492 -15.60 -17.73 10.91
C ASP A 492 -14.53 -16.65 10.65
N LYS A 493 -13.61 -16.91 9.73
CA LYS A 493 -12.47 -16.01 9.45
C LYS A 493 -12.69 -15.22 8.16
N TYR A 494 -12.67 -13.89 8.27
CA TYR A 494 -12.48 -13.01 7.12
C TYR A 494 -11.01 -13.07 6.68
N LEU A 495 -10.79 -13.11 5.36
CA LEU A 495 -9.48 -13.33 4.77
C LEU A 495 -8.95 -12.04 4.13
N SER A 496 -7.63 -11.89 4.12
CA SER A 496 -6.87 -10.85 3.42
C SER A 496 -5.76 -11.48 2.57
N ASP A 497 -6.01 -12.67 2.04
CA ASP A 497 -5.11 -13.41 1.16
C ASP A 497 -5.44 -13.16 -0.32
N MET A 498 -4.47 -13.38 -1.21
CA MET A 498 -4.63 -13.19 -2.66
C MET A 498 -3.75 -14.14 -3.45
N TYR A 499 -4.36 -14.79 -4.44
CA TYR A 499 -3.74 -15.78 -5.32
C TYR A 499 -3.95 -15.41 -6.78
N ALA A 500 -2.95 -15.72 -7.62
CA ALA A 500 -3.07 -15.76 -9.07
C ALA A 500 -3.16 -17.22 -9.53
N TYR A 501 -4.16 -17.55 -10.34
CA TYR A 501 -4.32 -18.83 -11.01
C TYR A 501 -4.14 -18.63 -12.52
N ASP A 502 -3.07 -19.23 -13.06
CA ASP A 502 -2.78 -19.26 -14.49
C ASP A 502 -3.63 -20.36 -15.16
N ILE A 503 -4.53 -19.95 -16.06
CA ILE A 503 -5.48 -20.84 -16.76
C ILE A 503 -4.76 -21.78 -17.73
N ALA A 504 -3.68 -21.31 -18.37
CA ALA A 504 -2.96 -22.04 -19.41
C ALA A 504 -2.05 -23.12 -18.83
N THR A 505 -1.41 -22.86 -17.69
CA THR A 505 -0.56 -23.83 -16.98
C THR A 505 -1.29 -24.61 -15.88
N ASN A 506 -2.49 -24.16 -15.48
CA ASN A 506 -3.26 -24.71 -14.34
C ASN A 506 -2.46 -24.64 -13.01
N THR A 507 -1.69 -23.57 -12.81
CA THR A 507 -0.86 -23.36 -11.62
C THR A 507 -1.39 -22.23 -10.73
N VAL A 508 -1.08 -22.30 -9.43
CA VAL A 508 -1.41 -21.26 -8.44
C VAL A 508 -0.13 -20.63 -7.94
N SER A 509 -0.12 -19.30 -7.87
CA SER A 509 0.89 -18.51 -7.17
C SER A 509 0.21 -17.75 -6.03
N GLU A 510 0.67 -17.94 -4.80
CA GLU A 510 0.31 -17.03 -3.70
C GLU A 510 0.99 -15.68 -3.94
N LEU A 511 0.21 -14.60 -3.96
CA LEU A 511 0.74 -13.23 -4.07
C LEU A 511 0.85 -12.59 -2.68
N PHE A 512 -0.14 -12.86 -1.82
CA PHE A 512 -0.16 -12.41 -0.43
C PHE A 512 -0.89 -13.43 0.45
N GLY A 513 -0.24 -13.94 1.51
CA GLY A 513 -0.94 -14.63 2.60
C GLY A 513 -1.68 -13.67 3.56
N ASN A 514 -1.31 -12.38 3.54
CA ASN A 514 -2.01 -11.28 4.22
C ASN A 514 -1.61 -9.92 3.60
N PHE A 515 -2.40 -9.39 2.64
CA PHE A 515 -2.12 -8.12 1.99
C PHE A 515 -2.30 -6.90 2.91
N SER A 516 -3.06 -7.00 4.00
CA SER A 516 -3.26 -5.90 4.95
C SER A 516 -1.92 -5.49 5.60
N VAL A 517 -1.07 -6.47 5.92
CA VAL A 517 0.30 -6.25 6.43
C VAL A 517 1.22 -5.65 5.34
N SER A 518 0.87 -5.81 4.06
CA SER A 518 1.56 -5.21 2.90
C SER A 518 0.97 -3.85 2.48
N GLY A 519 0.13 -3.22 3.30
CA GLY A 519 -0.48 -1.92 3.00
C GLY A 519 -1.67 -1.98 2.03
N GLY A 520 -2.31 -3.15 1.88
CA GLY A 520 -3.62 -3.30 1.26
C GLY A 520 -4.78 -3.16 2.25
N PRO A 521 -6.04 -3.40 1.81
CA PRO A 521 -7.23 -3.30 2.65
C PRO A 521 -7.23 -4.26 3.86
N ASP A 522 -8.07 -3.97 4.84
CA ASP A 522 -8.41 -4.91 5.93
C ASP A 522 -9.07 -6.20 5.39
N ALA A 523 -9.02 -7.28 6.18
CA ALA A 523 -9.73 -8.52 5.89
C ALA A 523 -11.26 -8.30 5.86
N CYS A 524 -11.90 -8.68 4.76
CA CYS A 524 -13.22 -8.18 4.38
C CYS A 524 -14.11 -9.26 3.74
N PHE A 525 -15.44 -9.04 3.78
CA PHE A 525 -16.47 -9.95 3.29
C PHE A 525 -17.54 -9.24 2.45
N THR A 526 -18.01 -9.90 1.39
CA THR A 526 -18.90 -9.38 0.32
C THR A 526 -18.34 -8.25 -0.55
N GLN A 527 -17.04 -7.91 -0.40
CA GLN A 527 -16.35 -6.96 -1.27
C GLN A 527 -16.49 -7.31 -2.76
N ARG A 528 -16.25 -6.32 -3.64
CA ARG A 528 -16.42 -6.49 -5.10
C ARG A 528 -15.18 -6.11 -5.91
N ALA A 529 -14.77 -7.08 -6.73
CA ALA A 529 -13.75 -7.05 -7.77
C ALA A 529 -14.19 -6.44 -9.11
N VAL A 530 -13.47 -5.48 -9.70
CA VAL A 530 -13.41 -5.26 -11.16
C VAL A 530 -11.96 -5.00 -11.61
N VAL A 531 -11.67 -5.09 -12.91
CA VAL A 531 -10.29 -5.01 -13.45
C VAL A 531 -10.23 -4.22 -14.76
N ASP A 532 -9.16 -3.44 -14.94
CA ASP A 532 -8.70 -2.96 -16.25
C ASP A 532 -7.45 -3.78 -16.67
N PRO A 533 -7.58 -4.72 -17.62
CA PRO A 533 -6.45 -5.53 -18.10
C PRO A 533 -5.34 -4.71 -18.77
N ARG A 534 -5.69 -3.56 -19.39
CA ARG A 534 -4.74 -2.73 -20.15
C ARG A 534 -3.90 -1.85 -19.23
N LEU A 535 -4.49 -1.36 -18.14
CA LEU A 535 -3.76 -0.66 -17.07
C LEU A 535 -3.08 -1.63 -16.07
N LYS A 536 -3.49 -2.91 -16.09
CA LYS A 536 -3.14 -3.94 -15.09
C LYS A 536 -3.49 -3.48 -13.67
N GLU A 537 -4.73 -3.05 -13.51
CA GLU A 537 -5.28 -2.53 -12.27
C GLU A 537 -6.56 -3.28 -11.88
N VAL A 538 -6.65 -3.73 -10.62
CA VAL A 538 -7.88 -4.27 -10.02
C VAL A 538 -8.44 -3.21 -9.07
N TYR A 539 -9.68 -2.77 -9.30
CA TYR A 539 -10.38 -1.83 -8.43
C TYR A 539 -11.26 -2.61 -7.45
N VAL A 540 -11.10 -2.35 -6.15
CA VAL A 540 -11.75 -3.10 -5.07
C VAL A 540 -12.61 -2.17 -4.22
N PHE A 541 -13.87 -2.56 -4.06
CA PHE A 541 -14.87 -1.87 -3.26
C PHE A 541 -15.14 -2.70 -2.00
N CYS A 542 -14.85 -2.14 -0.82
CA CYS A 542 -14.95 -2.82 0.45
C CYS A 542 -16.41 -3.07 0.88
N GLY A 543 -16.61 -4.11 1.70
CA GLY A 543 -17.87 -4.48 2.33
C GLY A 543 -17.73 -4.57 3.84
N LEU A 544 -18.15 -5.68 4.44
CA LEU A 544 -18.11 -5.89 5.89
C LEU A 544 -16.70 -6.21 6.40
N THR A 545 -16.35 -5.71 7.59
CA THR A 545 -15.13 -6.03 8.34
C THR A 545 -15.49 -6.57 9.73
N ARG A 546 -14.51 -6.96 10.56
CA ARG A 546 -14.73 -7.26 11.99
C ARG A 546 -13.93 -6.30 12.87
N ALA A 547 -14.47 -5.94 14.03
CA ALA A 547 -13.83 -5.01 14.95
C ALA A 547 -12.57 -5.63 15.60
N GLN A 548 -11.46 -4.89 15.66
CA GLN A 548 -10.19 -5.39 16.23
C GLN A 548 -10.25 -5.70 17.74
N GLN A 549 -11.28 -5.24 18.45
CA GLN A 549 -11.42 -5.35 19.91
C GLN A 549 -12.44 -6.40 20.38
N SER A 550 -13.24 -6.99 19.49
CA SER A 550 -13.98 -8.23 19.79
C SER A 550 -14.25 -9.01 18.50
N SER A 551 -13.91 -10.32 18.51
CA SER A 551 -13.90 -11.16 17.30
C SER A 551 -15.27 -11.51 16.73
N ALA A 552 -16.36 -11.16 17.44
CA ALA A 552 -17.73 -11.52 17.09
C ALA A 552 -18.49 -10.41 16.34
N LEU A 553 -18.16 -9.14 16.55
CA LEU A 553 -18.92 -8.04 15.94
C LEU A 553 -18.44 -7.75 14.52
N THR A 554 -19.32 -8.06 13.56
CA THR A 554 -19.20 -7.68 12.16
C THR A 554 -19.68 -6.23 12.01
N VAL A 555 -18.89 -5.39 11.37
CA VAL A 555 -19.08 -3.94 11.29
C VAL A 555 -18.89 -3.48 9.85
N LEU A 556 -19.81 -2.63 9.38
CA LEU A 556 -19.61 -1.84 8.17
C LEU A 556 -18.87 -0.54 8.56
N ARG A 557 -17.67 -0.34 8.02
CA ARG A 557 -16.88 0.86 8.30
C ARG A 557 -17.54 2.11 7.71
N SER A 558 -17.68 3.17 8.51
CA SER A 558 -18.24 4.46 8.07
C SER A 558 -17.39 5.19 7.01
N ASP A 559 -16.12 4.79 6.86
CA ASP A 559 -15.15 5.33 5.93
C ASP A 559 -14.73 4.33 4.83
N ALA A 560 -15.49 3.22 4.66
CA ALA A 560 -15.15 2.03 3.86
C ALA A 560 -14.34 2.33 2.58
N PRO A 561 -12.99 2.22 2.62
CA PRO A 561 -12.14 2.78 1.59
C PRO A 561 -12.15 1.93 0.31
N ASN A 562 -12.07 2.61 -0.84
CA ASN A 562 -11.88 1.99 -2.14
C ASN A 562 -10.38 1.83 -2.44
N TRP A 563 -10.00 0.82 -3.22
CA TRP A 563 -8.58 0.48 -3.46
C TRP A 563 -8.29 0.19 -4.93
N VAL A 564 -7.05 0.45 -5.34
CA VAL A 564 -6.46 -0.08 -6.57
C VAL A 564 -5.28 -0.99 -6.23
N TYR A 565 -5.28 -2.19 -6.81
CA TYR A 565 -4.12 -3.08 -6.85
C TYR A 565 -3.52 -3.08 -8.25
N ARG A 566 -2.26 -2.70 -8.38
CA ARG A 566 -1.56 -2.59 -9.67
C ARG A 566 -0.44 -3.63 -9.78
N TYR A 567 -0.43 -4.40 -10.87
CA TYR A 567 0.49 -5.53 -11.08
C TYR A 567 1.27 -5.40 -12.40
N THR A 568 2.57 -5.68 -12.39
CA THR A 568 3.38 -5.71 -13.62
C THR A 568 3.41 -7.11 -14.24
N ASN A 569 3.57 -8.13 -13.39
CA ASN A 569 3.55 -9.55 -13.70
C ASN A 569 2.45 -10.19 -12.82
N PRO A 570 1.47 -10.93 -13.39
CA PRO A 570 0.39 -11.53 -12.63
C PRO A 570 0.85 -12.56 -11.59
N SER A 571 1.97 -13.25 -11.83
CA SER A 571 2.52 -14.28 -10.95
C SER A 571 3.45 -13.73 -9.85
N GLN A 572 3.43 -12.42 -9.59
CA GLN A 572 4.25 -11.76 -8.57
C GLN A 572 3.44 -10.71 -7.78
N PRO A 573 3.80 -10.42 -6.51
CA PRO A 573 3.09 -9.42 -5.72
C PRO A 573 3.20 -8.02 -6.33
N GLY A 574 2.05 -7.39 -6.59
CA GLY A 574 1.94 -6.00 -7.05
C GLY A 574 1.92 -4.98 -5.91
N LYS A 575 1.47 -3.75 -6.19
CA LYS A 575 1.33 -2.68 -5.21
C LYS A 575 -0.15 -2.34 -4.97
N TRP A 576 -0.56 -2.32 -3.70
CA TRP A 576 -1.82 -1.73 -3.26
C TRP A 576 -1.69 -0.21 -3.09
N THR A 577 -2.76 0.52 -3.39
CA THR A 577 -2.87 1.97 -3.15
C THR A 577 -4.34 2.31 -2.90
N GLN A 578 -4.60 3.09 -1.85
CA GLN A 578 -5.95 3.56 -1.55
C GLN A 578 -6.41 4.56 -2.63
N ILE A 579 -7.71 4.49 -2.97
CA ILE A 579 -8.39 5.50 -3.78
C ILE A 579 -9.01 6.51 -2.80
N LEU A 580 -8.63 7.77 -2.93
CA LEU A 580 -9.12 8.85 -2.07
C LEU A 580 -10.54 9.28 -2.48
N PRO A 581 -11.36 9.79 -1.54
CA PRO A 581 -12.61 10.47 -1.91
C PRO A 581 -12.32 11.79 -2.65
N GLU A 582 -13.32 12.31 -3.36
CA GLU A 582 -13.23 13.62 -4.02
C GLU A 582 -13.06 14.75 -2.99
N VAL A 583 -12.11 15.66 -3.24
CA VAL A 583 -11.83 16.79 -2.35
C VAL A 583 -12.81 17.93 -2.66
N VAL A 584 -13.89 18.00 -1.89
CA VAL A 584 -14.82 19.13 -1.94
C VAL A 584 -14.15 20.34 -1.27
N SER A 585 -13.88 21.40 -2.03
CA SER A 585 -13.41 22.66 -1.48
C SER A 585 -14.59 23.49 -0.96
N ASP A 586 -14.55 23.92 0.32
CA ASP A 586 -15.63 24.69 1.00
C ASP A 586 -15.86 26.13 0.46
N SER A 587 -15.43 26.42 -0.77
CA SER A 587 -15.31 27.78 -1.33
C SER A 587 -16.60 28.39 -1.88
N GLU A 588 -17.64 27.61 -2.16
CA GLU A 588 -18.89 28.14 -2.77
C GLU A 588 -19.93 28.67 -1.76
N ASN A 589 -19.67 28.62 -0.44
CA ASN A 589 -20.56 29.16 0.60
C ASN A 589 -20.04 30.50 1.19
N GLY A 590 -19.87 31.51 0.32
CA GLY A 590 -19.31 32.81 0.74
C GLY A 590 -19.59 33.99 -0.20
N GLY A 591 -20.85 34.42 -0.31
CA GLY A 591 -21.24 35.61 -1.09
C GLY A 591 -22.42 36.37 -0.48
N ASP A 592 -22.15 37.51 0.18
CA ASP A 592 -23.13 38.31 0.91
C ASP A 592 -23.65 39.52 0.12
N GLY A 593 -24.87 39.97 0.44
CA GLY A 593 -25.27 41.37 0.27
C GLY A 593 -25.98 41.80 -1.01
N ALA A 594 -27.27 41.47 -1.16
CA ALA A 594 -28.21 42.27 -1.97
C ALA A 594 -29.60 42.34 -1.32
N ARG A 595 -30.04 43.54 -0.93
CA ARG A 595 -31.40 43.83 -0.41
C ARG A 595 -32.18 44.61 -1.48
N GLU A 596 -33.43 44.24 -1.76
CA GLU A 596 -34.59 45.14 -1.63
C GLU A 596 -35.97 44.49 -1.92
N ASN A 597 -36.92 44.81 -1.04
CA ASN A 597 -38.36 45.03 -1.23
C ASN A 597 -39.18 44.26 -2.30
N GLY A 598 -40.15 43.46 -1.81
CA GLY A 598 -41.35 43.07 -2.58
C GLY A 598 -42.38 42.33 -1.72
N HIS A 599 -43.57 42.92 -1.48
CA HIS A 599 -44.68 42.22 -0.80
C HIS A 599 -45.55 41.46 -1.80
N GLY A 600 -45.84 40.19 -1.53
CA GLY A 600 -46.80 39.38 -2.27
C GLY A 600 -47.33 38.24 -1.39
N ASN A 601 -48.65 38.06 -1.34
CA ASN A 601 -49.32 37.05 -0.51
C ASN A 601 -49.97 36.00 -1.43
N GLY A 602 -49.62 34.72 -1.26
CA GLY A 602 -50.15 33.63 -2.09
C GLY A 602 -49.69 32.25 -1.63
N SER A 603 -50.65 31.39 -1.32
CA SER A 603 -50.46 29.99 -0.91
C SER A 603 -49.90 29.12 -2.04
N GLU A 604 -48.97 28.20 -1.73
CA GLU A 604 -49.19 26.77 -2.01
C GLU A 604 -48.24 25.82 -1.23
N ARG A 605 -48.40 24.50 -1.42
CA ARG A 605 -47.77 23.45 -0.63
C ARG A 605 -46.35 23.13 -1.12
N GLY A 606 -45.37 23.25 -0.22
CA GLY A 606 -44.04 22.63 -0.39
C GLY A 606 -43.43 22.33 0.98
N LYS A 607 -43.28 21.05 1.32
CA LYS A 607 -42.52 20.60 2.50
C LYS A 607 -41.19 19.99 2.02
N ASP A 608 -40.46 20.77 1.24
CA ASP A 608 -39.14 20.37 0.78
C ASP A 608 -38.13 20.61 1.91
N ARG A 609 -37.66 19.52 2.53
CA ARG A 609 -36.54 19.55 3.47
C ARG A 609 -35.29 19.20 2.67
N GLY A 610 -34.72 20.21 2.01
CA GLY A 610 -33.46 20.10 1.30
C GLY A 610 -32.33 19.66 2.20
N GLN A 611 -32.13 18.34 2.30
CA GLN A 611 -30.85 17.75 2.62
C GLN A 611 -30.01 17.83 1.35
N SER A 612 -28.77 18.28 1.45
CA SER A 612 -27.83 18.21 0.33
C SER A 612 -27.64 16.74 -0.04
N GLU A 613 -27.95 16.38 -1.29
CA GLU A 613 -27.66 15.06 -1.84
C GLU A 613 -26.20 14.68 -1.60
N PRO A 614 -25.89 13.43 -1.20
CA PRO A 614 -24.53 13.02 -0.89
C PRO A 614 -23.66 13.07 -2.16
N PHE A 615 -22.43 13.54 -2.03
CA PHE A 615 -21.48 13.62 -3.16
C PHE A 615 -20.86 12.26 -3.53
N ALA A 616 -21.05 11.22 -2.71
CA ALA A 616 -20.50 9.88 -2.92
C ALA A 616 -21.45 8.79 -2.38
N PRO A 617 -21.35 7.54 -2.86
CA PRO A 617 -22.15 6.43 -2.33
C PRO A 617 -21.83 6.19 -0.85
N LEU A 618 -22.87 5.98 -0.04
CA LEU A 618 -22.71 5.50 1.34
C LEU A 618 -21.93 4.18 1.39
N PRO A 619 -21.14 3.92 2.46
CA PRO A 619 -20.59 2.60 2.76
C PRO A 619 -21.68 1.52 2.69
N ARG A 620 -21.36 0.36 2.11
CA ARG A 620 -22.37 -0.65 1.77
C ARG A 620 -21.81 -2.05 1.59
N TYR A 621 -22.59 -3.05 1.97
CA TYR A 621 -22.30 -4.46 1.73
C TYR A 621 -23.35 -5.11 0.81
N ALA A 622 -23.05 -6.30 0.29
CA ALA A 622 -23.90 -7.03 -0.67
C ALA A 622 -24.34 -6.24 -1.92
N HIS A 623 -23.60 -5.18 -2.27
CA HIS A 623 -23.77 -4.38 -3.49
C HIS A 623 -23.23 -5.12 -4.73
N GLN A 624 -23.39 -4.52 -5.92
CA GLN A 624 -22.68 -4.95 -7.14
C GLN A 624 -22.01 -3.77 -7.83
N VAL A 625 -20.99 -4.08 -8.61
CA VAL A 625 -20.30 -3.15 -9.53
C VAL A 625 -20.04 -3.82 -10.87
N VAL A 626 -20.00 -3.01 -11.93
CA VAL A 626 -19.54 -3.41 -13.28
C VAL A 626 -18.57 -2.36 -13.82
N TYR A 627 -17.72 -2.73 -14.77
CA TYR A 627 -16.69 -1.85 -15.32
C TYR A 627 -16.79 -1.73 -16.84
N ASP A 628 -16.83 -0.50 -17.33
CA ASP A 628 -16.81 -0.17 -18.75
C ASP A 628 -15.35 0.04 -19.20
N GLU A 629 -14.81 -0.93 -19.93
CA GLU A 629 -13.46 -0.84 -20.51
C GLU A 629 -13.28 0.30 -21.52
N LEU A 630 -14.35 0.78 -22.16
CA LEU A 630 -14.31 1.82 -23.18
C LEU A 630 -14.31 3.22 -22.55
N THR A 631 -15.25 3.50 -21.64
CA THR A 631 -15.31 4.82 -20.96
C THR A 631 -14.45 4.89 -19.68
N LYS A 632 -13.86 3.76 -19.25
CA LYS A 632 -13.04 3.63 -18.03
C LYS A 632 -13.79 3.94 -16.72
N LYS A 633 -15.11 3.74 -16.71
CA LYS A 633 -15.99 4.01 -15.57
C LYS A 633 -16.35 2.74 -14.82
N VAL A 634 -16.47 2.83 -13.50
CA VAL A 634 -17.16 1.81 -12.68
C VAL A 634 -18.59 2.29 -12.46
N TYR A 635 -19.56 1.38 -12.56
CA TYR A 635 -20.95 1.63 -12.15
C TYR A 635 -21.27 0.79 -10.93
N MET A 636 -21.98 1.36 -9.95
CA MET A 636 -22.32 0.74 -8.66
C MET A 636 -23.81 0.86 -8.39
N HIS A 637 -24.44 -0.22 -7.91
CA HIS A 637 -25.87 -0.25 -7.58
C HIS A 637 -26.16 -0.83 -6.19
N GLY A 638 -27.04 -0.15 -5.45
CA GLY A 638 -27.76 -0.67 -4.29
C GLY A 638 -26.88 -1.29 -3.20
N GLY A 639 -27.37 -2.36 -2.57
CA GLY A 639 -26.74 -3.01 -1.42
C GLY A 639 -27.42 -2.63 -0.10
N ASN A 640 -26.65 -2.69 0.99
CA ASN A 640 -27.13 -2.46 2.34
C ASN A 640 -26.12 -1.63 3.15
N ALA A 641 -26.57 -0.51 3.73
CA ALA A 641 -25.77 0.42 4.52
C ALA A 641 -25.81 0.14 6.04
N GLY A 642 -26.47 -0.94 6.47
CA GLY A 642 -26.61 -1.30 7.88
C GLY A 642 -27.66 -0.46 8.61
N GLU A 643 -27.48 -0.29 9.93
CA GLU A 643 -28.41 0.46 10.77
C GLU A 643 -28.33 1.97 10.51
N GLY A 644 -29.43 2.56 10.04
CA GLY A 644 -29.51 3.99 9.81
C GLY A 644 -29.54 4.78 11.13
N ARG A 645 -28.50 5.58 11.39
CA ARG A 645 -28.57 6.63 12.43
C ARG A 645 -29.60 7.68 12.02
N GLY A 646 -30.77 7.64 12.65
CA GLY A 646 -31.85 8.60 12.43
C GLY A 646 -31.44 10.03 12.78
N LEU A 647 -31.07 10.83 11.79
CA LEU A 647 -30.82 12.27 11.95
C LEU A 647 -32.15 13.02 12.16
N GLY A 648 -32.60 13.08 13.42
CA GLY A 648 -33.64 14.02 13.85
C GLY A 648 -34.80 13.42 14.66
N SER A 649 -34.51 12.85 15.84
CA SER A 649 -35.53 12.59 16.86
C SER A 649 -35.01 12.72 18.30
N GLU A 650 -34.14 13.69 18.56
CA GLU A 650 -34.04 14.30 19.89
C GLU A 650 -34.96 15.52 19.94
N GLU A 651 -35.33 15.97 21.15
CA GLU A 651 -36.34 17.01 21.42
C GLU A 651 -37.77 16.74 20.90
N LYS A 652 -38.52 15.84 21.57
CA LYS A 652 -39.88 16.15 22.08
C LYS A 652 -40.51 15.03 22.94
N GLU A 653 -40.10 14.97 24.21
CA GLU A 653 -40.93 14.34 25.25
C GLU A 653 -40.57 14.93 26.64
N ASN A 654 -41.23 16.03 27.01
CA ASN A 654 -41.10 16.63 28.34
C ASN A 654 -42.31 17.53 28.71
N GLU A 655 -43.52 16.96 28.73
CA GLU A 655 -44.61 17.47 29.55
C GLU A 655 -45.64 16.35 29.85
N GLU A 656 -46.49 16.58 30.87
CA GLU A 656 -47.64 15.74 31.26
C GLU A 656 -47.40 14.28 31.74
N ALA A 657 -46.88 14.11 32.96
CA ALA A 657 -47.49 13.19 33.96
C ALA A 657 -47.00 13.44 35.41
N ARG A 658 -47.84 14.06 36.25
CA ARG A 658 -47.72 14.01 37.73
C ARG A 658 -48.88 13.18 38.28
N VAL A 659 -48.62 12.24 39.22
CA VAL A 659 -49.42 11.92 40.44
C VAL A 659 -48.93 10.59 41.07
N GLY A 660 -48.70 10.58 42.39
CA GLY A 660 -48.37 9.38 43.21
C GLY A 660 -46.93 8.86 43.03
N GLY A 661 -46.16 8.45 44.05
CA GLY A 661 -46.42 8.37 45.50
C GLY A 661 -47.06 7.03 45.92
N GLY A 662 -46.46 6.20 46.79
CA GLY A 662 -45.14 6.28 47.46
C GLY A 662 -44.92 5.06 48.40
N GLU A 663 -43.79 5.02 49.13
CA GLU A 663 -43.42 3.97 50.12
C GLU A 663 -43.18 2.56 49.50
N GLY A 664 -42.47 1.60 50.12
CA GLY A 664 -41.63 1.58 51.33
C GLY A 664 -41.34 0.13 51.81
N ALA A 665 -40.20 -0.11 52.48
CA ALA A 665 -39.75 -1.40 53.09
C ALA A 665 -39.51 -2.59 52.10
N SER A 666 -38.50 -3.48 52.17
CA SER A 666 -37.50 -3.98 53.15
C SER A 666 -37.77 -5.40 53.70
N ALA A 667 -36.66 -6.09 54.06
CA ALA A 667 -36.52 -7.52 54.47
C ALA A 667 -36.70 -8.56 53.35
N SER A 668 -35.88 -9.62 53.16
CA SER A 668 -34.76 -10.29 53.88
C SER A 668 -35.07 -11.49 54.80
N THR A 669 -34.90 -12.70 54.26
CA THR A 669 -34.46 -13.99 54.87
C THR A 669 -34.11 -14.92 53.69
N GLY A 670 -33.10 -15.80 53.69
CA GLY A 670 -32.77 -16.88 54.65
C GLY A 670 -33.36 -18.20 54.09
N THR A 671 -32.63 -19.31 53.86
CA THR A 671 -31.52 -19.87 54.66
C THR A 671 -30.70 -20.94 53.91
N ARG A 672 -29.36 -20.81 53.93
CA ARG A 672 -28.28 -21.84 54.05
C ARG A 672 -28.50 -23.31 53.58
N GLY A 673 -27.50 -23.82 52.83
CA GLY A 673 -26.75 -25.03 53.26
C GLY A 673 -26.46 -26.11 52.19
N GLY A 674 -25.17 -26.47 52.01
CA GLY A 674 -24.76 -27.70 51.33
C GLY A 674 -23.50 -27.57 50.45
N ASP A 675 -22.30 -27.75 51.03
CA ASP A 675 -21.03 -27.79 50.29
C ASP A 675 -20.70 -29.21 49.79
N THR A 676 -20.13 -29.35 48.60
CA THR A 676 -19.27 -30.50 48.23
C THR A 676 -18.39 -30.15 47.02
N GLU A 677 -17.10 -30.51 47.06
CA GLU A 677 -16.12 -30.14 46.03
C GLU A 677 -16.12 -31.13 44.84
N GLY A 678 -15.90 -30.62 43.63
CA GLY A 678 -15.75 -31.41 42.40
C GLY A 678 -15.04 -30.60 41.31
N ALA A 679 -14.07 -31.21 40.63
CA ALA A 679 -13.19 -30.52 39.68
C ALA A 679 -13.93 -29.95 38.45
N GLY A 680 -13.45 -28.81 37.94
CA GLY A 680 -14.03 -28.14 36.78
C GLY A 680 -13.35 -28.50 35.45
N GLU A 681 -14.17 -28.58 34.39
CA GLU A 681 -13.76 -28.56 32.99
C GLU A 681 -14.64 -27.53 32.26
N ASP A 682 -14.12 -26.34 31.97
CA ASP A 682 -14.87 -25.27 31.29
C ASP A 682 -15.02 -25.57 29.79
N GLY A 683 -16.10 -26.25 29.43
CA GLY A 683 -16.47 -26.51 28.04
C GLY A 683 -16.90 -25.23 27.30
N ALA A 684 -16.19 -24.88 26.23
CA ALA A 684 -16.54 -23.73 25.38
C ALA A 684 -17.88 -23.96 24.66
N GLY A 685 -18.91 -23.16 24.99
CA GLY A 685 -20.23 -23.26 24.40
C GLY A 685 -20.33 -22.65 23.00
N ASN A 686 -21.10 -23.29 22.11
CA ASN A 686 -21.38 -22.79 20.76
C ASN A 686 -22.14 -21.45 20.80
N GLY A 687 -21.60 -20.43 20.11
CA GLY A 687 -22.35 -19.24 19.74
C GLY A 687 -23.22 -19.51 18.51
N ASN A 688 -24.43 -20.00 18.71
CA ASN A 688 -25.34 -20.37 17.62
C ASN A 688 -25.97 -19.16 16.92
N TRP A 689 -26.10 -19.18 15.59
CA TRP A 689 -26.78 -18.14 14.82
C TRP A 689 -28.29 -18.43 14.70
N THR A 690 -29.02 -18.05 15.75
CA THR A 690 -30.48 -18.08 15.91
C THR A 690 -30.88 -16.84 16.71
N GLU A 691 -31.93 -16.06 16.43
CA GLU A 691 -33.09 -16.13 15.51
C GLU A 691 -33.52 -14.66 15.23
N GLY A 692 -34.44 -14.33 14.32
CA GLY A 692 -35.28 -15.16 13.45
C GLY A 692 -36.53 -14.39 13.01
N GLY A 693 -37.26 -14.91 12.01
CA GLY A 693 -38.58 -14.40 11.62
C GLY A 693 -39.69 -15.29 12.16
N ALA A 694 -40.54 -14.75 13.03
CA ALA A 694 -41.72 -15.45 13.55
C ALA A 694 -42.95 -14.53 13.52
N SER A 695 -44.09 -15.08 13.07
CA SER A 695 -45.38 -14.39 13.11
C SER A 695 -46.44 -15.27 13.75
N GLY A 696 -47.23 -14.66 14.63
CA GLY A 696 -48.22 -15.27 15.52
C GLY A 696 -48.62 -14.20 16.53
N GLU A 697 -49.90 -13.86 16.59
CA GLU A 697 -50.34 -12.57 17.14
C GLU A 697 -50.52 -12.57 18.66
N GLU A 698 -49.88 -11.62 19.37
CA GLU A 698 -50.51 -10.86 20.46
C GLU A 698 -49.75 -9.54 20.76
N ASP A 699 -50.41 -8.60 21.44
CA ASP A 699 -50.33 -7.14 21.27
C ASP A 699 -48.96 -6.40 21.44
N ARG A 700 -48.90 -5.26 20.76
CA ARG A 700 -47.85 -4.22 20.65
C ARG A 700 -46.97 -3.92 21.88
N SER A 701 -45.64 -4.00 21.71
CA SER A 701 -44.73 -2.83 21.85
C SER A 701 -43.22 -3.20 21.80
N ARG A 702 -42.64 -3.33 20.60
CA ARG A 702 -41.18 -3.27 20.39
C ARG A 702 -40.88 -2.50 19.09
N SER A 703 -40.08 -1.45 19.18
CA SER A 703 -39.57 -0.71 18.03
C SER A 703 -38.47 -1.52 17.34
N GLY A 704 -38.80 -2.16 16.22
CA GLY A 704 -37.82 -2.92 15.43
C GLY A 704 -36.79 -2.02 14.76
N LEU A 705 -35.51 -2.29 14.99
CA LEU A 705 -34.41 -1.76 14.19
C LEU A 705 -34.48 -2.43 12.80
N ARG A 706 -34.36 -1.65 11.72
CA ARG A 706 -34.42 -2.13 10.33
C ARG A 706 -33.15 -1.74 9.58
N GLU A 707 -32.57 -2.69 8.87
CA GLU A 707 -31.43 -2.44 7.98
C GLU A 707 -31.81 -1.52 6.82
N THR A 708 -30.87 -0.65 6.43
CA THR A 708 -31.06 0.34 5.35
C THR A 708 -30.59 -0.26 4.01
N ARG A 709 -31.52 -0.81 3.24
CA ARG A 709 -31.26 -1.22 1.85
C ARG A 709 -31.32 -0.02 0.92
N LEU A 710 -30.64 -0.13 -0.22
CA LEU A 710 -30.46 0.97 -1.15
C LEU A 710 -30.86 0.58 -2.58
N ASP A 711 -31.37 1.58 -3.30
CA ASP A 711 -31.82 1.59 -4.71
C ASP A 711 -30.93 2.50 -5.59
N ASP A 712 -29.90 3.10 -5.00
CA ASP A 712 -29.11 4.16 -5.61
C ASP A 712 -28.12 3.62 -6.65
N PHE A 713 -28.09 4.28 -7.81
CA PHE A 713 -27.20 3.97 -8.91
C PHE A 713 -26.15 5.07 -9.10
N TRP A 714 -24.91 4.68 -9.36
CA TRP A 714 -23.77 5.61 -9.41
C TRP A 714 -22.79 5.26 -10.53
N ALA A 715 -22.14 6.29 -11.07
CA ALA A 715 -20.93 6.15 -11.88
C ALA A 715 -19.72 6.76 -11.15
N MET A 716 -18.57 6.08 -11.22
CA MET A 716 -17.28 6.54 -10.72
C MET A 716 -16.33 6.83 -11.88
N ASN A 717 -15.74 8.03 -11.89
CA ASN A 717 -14.54 8.37 -12.65
C ASN A 717 -13.32 8.24 -11.71
N LEU A 718 -12.24 7.60 -12.15
CA LEU A 718 -11.01 7.49 -11.37
C LEU A 718 -9.99 8.55 -11.81
N VAL A 719 -10.02 9.70 -11.14
CA VAL A 719 -9.19 10.89 -11.42
C VAL A 719 -7.75 10.65 -10.97
N ARG A 720 -6.78 11.16 -11.74
CA ARG A 720 -5.34 10.95 -11.53
C ARG A 720 -4.57 12.22 -11.88
N ALA A 721 -3.34 12.32 -11.36
CA ALA A 721 -2.40 13.33 -11.82
C ALA A 721 -2.18 13.21 -13.34
N ALA A 722 -2.15 14.34 -14.03
CA ALA A 722 -1.89 14.44 -15.47
C ALA A 722 -0.43 14.87 -15.72
N PRO A 723 0.17 14.52 -16.88
CA PRO A 723 1.50 15.01 -17.24
C PRO A 723 1.59 16.54 -17.29
N ASP A 724 0.51 17.21 -17.69
CA ASP A 724 0.43 18.68 -17.77
C ASP A 724 0.44 19.34 -16.39
N GLU A 725 -0.11 18.68 -15.37
CA GLU A 725 -0.07 19.15 -13.97
C GLU A 725 1.34 19.04 -13.38
N VAL A 726 2.06 17.95 -13.70
CA VAL A 726 3.50 17.83 -13.37
C VAL A 726 4.30 18.92 -14.08
N ILE A 727 3.98 19.25 -15.34
CA ILE A 727 4.60 20.38 -16.05
C ILE A 727 4.26 21.72 -15.37
N ARG A 728 3.03 21.94 -14.91
CA ARG A 728 2.62 23.15 -14.16
C ARG A 728 3.45 23.33 -12.89
N GLN A 729 3.48 22.32 -12.03
CA GLN A 729 4.25 22.34 -10.78
C GLN A 729 5.76 22.54 -11.03
N ALA A 730 6.31 21.85 -12.03
CA ALA A 730 7.70 22.01 -12.44
C ALA A 730 8.00 23.42 -12.97
N LYS A 731 7.09 24.02 -13.77
CA LYS A 731 7.20 25.43 -14.19
C LYS A 731 7.12 26.38 -13.01
N TYR A 732 6.21 26.17 -12.05
CA TYR A 732 6.11 27.00 -10.85
C TYR A 732 7.44 27.03 -10.07
N LEU A 733 8.12 25.89 -9.89
CA LEU A 733 9.45 25.82 -9.27
C LEU A 733 10.51 26.64 -10.05
N ILE A 734 10.56 26.50 -11.39
CA ILE A 734 11.49 27.25 -12.26
C ILE A 734 11.19 28.75 -12.21
N ARG A 735 9.94 29.15 -12.43
CA ARG A 735 9.51 30.56 -12.47
C ARG A 735 9.68 31.24 -11.11
N ARG A 736 9.48 30.54 -10.00
CA ARG A 736 9.76 31.02 -8.63
C ARG A 736 11.24 31.36 -8.43
N GLN A 737 12.17 30.55 -8.95
CA GLN A 737 13.61 30.85 -8.86
C GLN A 737 14.02 31.97 -9.82
N ARG A 738 13.51 32.00 -11.06
CA ARG A 738 13.69 33.13 -11.98
C ARG A 738 13.27 34.46 -11.34
N PHE A 739 12.13 34.47 -10.66
CA PHE A 739 11.64 35.65 -9.93
C PHE A 739 12.59 36.10 -8.80
N ARG A 740 13.17 35.18 -8.01
CA ARG A 740 14.16 35.52 -6.97
C ARG A 740 15.38 36.21 -7.56
N GLU A 741 15.99 35.62 -8.59
CA GLU A 741 17.16 36.21 -9.25
C GLU A 741 16.80 37.54 -9.94
N MET A 742 15.58 37.70 -10.46
CA MET A 742 15.08 38.99 -10.97
C MET A 742 14.93 40.08 -9.89
N CYS A 743 14.72 39.73 -8.62
CA CYS A 743 14.69 40.71 -7.52
C CYS A 743 16.10 41.22 -7.15
N GLU A 744 17.14 40.43 -7.41
CA GLU A 744 18.54 40.84 -7.26
C GLU A 744 19.01 41.74 -8.42
N GLU A 745 18.66 41.36 -9.65
CA GLU A 745 19.27 41.91 -10.88
C GLU A 745 18.47 43.00 -11.58
N GLN A 746 17.14 43.02 -11.42
CA GLN A 746 16.25 43.86 -12.24
C GLN A 746 15.47 44.88 -11.38
N PRO A 747 15.02 46.01 -11.97
CA PRO A 747 14.15 46.94 -11.27
C PRO A 747 12.89 46.24 -10.74
N ALA A 748 12.55 46.46 -9.47
CA ALA A 748 11.46 45.77 -8.76
C ALA A 748 10.13 45.76 -9.53
N VAL A 749 9.83 46.80 -10.33
CA VAL A 749 8.63 46.87 -11.19
C VAL A 749 8.58 45.74 -12.25
N LYS A 750 9.73 45.32 -12.80
CA LYS A 750 9.80 44.18 -13.72
C LYS A 750 9.55 42.85 -13.01
N ALA A 751 10.21 42.64 -11.87
CA ALA A 751 10.04 41.44 -11.06
C ALA A 751 8.60 41.31 -10.52
N LEU A 752 7.99 42.41 -10.05
CA LEU A 752 6.58 42.45 -9.65
C LEU A 752 5.64 42.10 -10.81
N ARG A 753 5.87 42.65 -12.02
CA ARG A 753 5.06 42.30 -13.20
C ARG A 753 5.17 40.80 -13.53
N TYR A 754 6.37 40.24 -13.47
CA TYR A 754 6.62 38.82 -13.70
C TYR A 754 5.93 37.93 -12.64
N LEU A 755 5.93 38.36 -11.37
CA LEU A 755 5.16 37.69 -10.31
C LEU A 755 3.64 37.71 -10.59
N GLN A 756 3.12 38.87 -11.01
CA GLN A 756 1.70 39.09 -11.29
C GLN A 756 1.20 38.43 -12.58
N THR A 757 2.10 37.99 -13.47
CA THR A 757 1.72 37.36 -14.74
C THR A 757 2.36 35.98 -14.84
N ASP A 758 3.63 35.87 -15.24
CA ASP A 758 4.31 34.60 -15.48
C ASP A 758 4.30 33.63 -14.28
N VAL A 759 4.46 34.09 -13.03
CA VAL A 759 4.37 33.19 -11.87
C VAL A 759 2.92 32.86 -11.52
N SER A 760 2.03 33.85 -11.53
CA SER A 760 0.62 33.66 -11.15
C SER A 760 -0.16 32.74 -12.10
N ASP A 761 0.27 32.66 -13.36
CA ASP A 761 -0.21 31.78 -14.45
C ASP A 761 0.00 30.28 -14.18
N VAL A 762 0.97 29.91 -13.33
CA VAL A 762 1.31 28.50 -13.03
C VAL A 762 1.07 28.11 -11.57
N VAL A 763 0.48 28.99 -10.76
CA VAL A 763 0.06 28.70 -9.38
C VAL A 763 -1.33 28.10 -9.37
N ASP A 764 -1.54 27.03 -8.60
CA ASP A 764 -2.88 26.61 -8.22
C ASP A 764 -3.38 27.50 -7.07
N HIS A 765 -4.38 28.33 -7.37
CA HIS A 765 -5.00 29.25 -6.39
C HIS A 765 -6.10 28.57 -5.56
N THR A 766 -6.37 27.27 -5.80
CA THR A 766 -7.25 26.43 -4.97
C THR A 766 -6.47 25.70 -3.88
N ASP A 767 -5.18 25.40 -4.09
CA ASP A 767 -4.30 24.89 -3.05
C ASP A 767 -3.89 26.02 -2.07
N PRO A 768 -4.22 25.91 -0.77
CA PRO A 768 -3.78 26.87 0.25
C PRO A 768 -2.26 26.92 0.43
N GLU A 769 -1.51 25.83 0.19
CA GLU A 769 -0.05 25.79 0.37
C GLU A 769 0.68 26.52 -0.78
N GLU A 770 0.43 26.18 -2.05
CA GLU A 770 0.93 26.95 -3.21
C GLU A 770 0.53 28.43 -3.12
N THR A 771 -0.71 28.72 -2.71
CA THR A 771 -1.21 30.09 -2.52
C THR A 771 -0.45 30.82 -1.41
N SER A 772 -0.16 30.15 -0.28
CA SER A 772 0.64 30.69 0.83
C SER A 772 2.08 30.98 0.40
N VAL A 773 2.71 30.02 -0.28
CA VAL A 773 4.07 30.16 -0.81
C VAL A 773 4.13 31.27 -1.85
N PHE A 774 3.16 31.37 -2.76
CA PHE A 774 3.08 32.45 -3.76
C PHE A 774 2.98 33.83 -3.11
N ARG A 775 2.12 34.00 -2.09
CA ARG A 775 2.01 35.25 -1.32
C ARG A 775 3.32 35.60 -0.62
N SER A 776 4.07 34.63 -0.11
CA SER A 776 5.38 34.85 0.54
C SER A 776 6.44 35.43 -0.42
N LEU A 777 6.31 35.24 -1.73
CA LEU A 777 7.28 35.72 -2.72
C LEU A 777 7.39 37.26 -2.72
N LEU A 778 6.30 37.98 -2.40
CA LEU A 778 6.30 39.44 -2.28
C LEU A 778 7.35 39.97 -1.29
N ALA A 779 7.71 39.22 -0.25
CA ALA A 779 8.75 39.62 0.69
C ALA A 779 10.14 39.80 0.03
N HIS A 780 10.42 39.08 -1.06
CA HIS A 780 11.69 39.16 -1.77
C HIS A 780 11.87 40.49 -2.53
N LEU A 781 10.77 41.17 -2.90
CA LEU A 781 10.77 42.53 -3.48
C LEU A 781 11.01 43.63 -2.43
N LEU A 782 10.77 43.32 -1.15
CA LEU A 782 10.88 44.26 -0.02
C LEU A 782 12.20 44.10 0.74
N SER A 783 12.96 43.04 0.46
CA SER A 783 14.32 42.88 0.96
C SER A 783 15.25 43.94 0.34
N PRO A 784 16.13 44.61 1.11
CA PRO A 784 16.95 45.71 0.62
C PRO A 784 18.08 45.24 -0.31
N SER A 785 17.79 45.15 -1.62
CA SER A 785 18.80 44.89 -2.65
C SER A 785 19.91 45.95 -2.64
N ALA A 786 21.18 45.52 -2.73
CA ALA A 786 22.37 46.32 -2.40
C ALA A 786 22.73 47.43 -3.42
N MET A 787 21.83 47.77 -4.34
CA MET A 787 22.07 48.65 -5.51
C MET A 787 22.05 50.16 -5.21
N LEU A 788 21.94 50.58 -3.95
CA LEU A 788 21.77 51.99 -3.55
C LEU A 788 23.03 52.66 -2.94
N SER A 789 24.21 52.05 -3.04
CA SER A 789 25.44 52.49 -2.36
C SER A 789 26.54 53.11 -3.26
N LYS A 790 26.26 53.43 -4.53
CA LYS A 790 27.26 53.94 -5.52
C LYS A 790 27.01 55.34 -6.10
N SER A 791 26.58 56.27 -5.25
CA SER A 791 26.68 57.74 -5.44
C SER A 791 26.43 58.41 -4.08
N VAL A 792 27.13 59.44 -3.60
CA VAL A 792 28.10 60.40 -4.19
C VAL A 792 29.30 60.57 -3.23
N GLY A 793 30.47 61.02 -3.72
CA GLY A 793 31.65 61.24 -2.89
C GLY A 793 31.77 62.63 -2.25
N GLY A 794 31.98 62.66 -0.93
CA GLY A 794 32.91 63.52 -0.17
C GLY A 794 32.86 65.06 -0.25
N VAL A 795 32.62 65.70 0.92
CA VAL A 795 33.34 66.91 1.40
C VAL A 795 33.57 66.75 2.92
N GLU A 796 34.69 67.27 3.45
CA GLU A 796 35.09 67.18 4.86
C GLU A 796 34.54 68.32 5.74
N ALA A 797 34.42 68.06 7.05
CA ALA A 797 34.46 69.10 8.12
C ALA A 797 34.85 68.46 9.47
N SER A 798 35.40 69.25 10.41
CA SER A 798 36.17 68.74 11.56
C SER A 798 35.51 68.90 12.95
N VAL A 799 36.04 68.12 13.90
CA VAL A 799 35.64 67.96 15.32
C VAL A 799 36.20 69.11 16.20
N PRO A 800 35.43 69.63 17.18
CA PRO A 800 35.77 69.36 18.59
C PRO A 800 34.56 69.16 19.55
N GLY A 801 34.78 68.38 20.62
CA GLY A 801 33.97 68.41 21.85
C GLY A 801 34.41 69.55 22.80
N PRO A 802 34.09 69.53 24.11
CA PRO A 802 33.72 68.38 24.95
C PRO A 802 32.29 68.48 25.55
N GLY A 803 31.90 67.50 26.38
CA GLY A 803 30.60 67.47 27.04
C GLY A 803 30.63 67.80 28.54
N SER A 804 29.43 67.96 29.11
CA SER A 804 29.17 67.94 30.55
C SER A 804 27.79 67.33 30.80
N SER A 805 27.69 66.42 31.76
CA SER A 805 26.43 65.85 32.21
C SER A 805 25.64 66.83 33.08
N GLU A 806 24.34 66.96 32.85
CA GLU A 806 23.37 66.94 33.95
C GLU A 806 21.98 66.52 33.45
N SER A 807 21.22 65.87 34.33
CA SER A 807 19.89 65.36 34.06
C SER A 807 18.92 65.80 35.15
N LYS A 808 17.68 66.14 34.76
CA LYS A 808 16.48 65.66 35.47
C LYS A 808 15.18 65.89 34.73
N SER A 809 14.22 65.02 35.06
CA SER A 809 12.80 65.09 34.74
C SER A 809 12.02 65.94 35.73
N MET A 810 10.78 66.29 35.38
CA MET A 810 9.60 66.05 36.22
C MET A 810 8.52 65.46 35.27
N ASP A 811 7.99 64.25 35.49
CA ASP A 811 7.06 63.78 36.55
C ASP A 811 5.64 64.33 36.29
N VAL A 812 4.56 63.54 36.33
CA VAL A 812 3.85 62.95 37.49
C VAL A 812 2.76 62.03 36.86
N ASP A 813 2.39 60.82 37.31
CA ASP A 813 2.70 59.97 38.50
C ASP A 813 2.41 58.47 38.09
N GLU A 814 2.12 57.41 38.88
CA GLU A 814 1.83 57.17 40.32
C GLU A 814 2.08 55.66 40.68
N ARG A 815 2.37 55.34 41.97
CA ARG A 815 2.23 54.05 42.72
C ARG A 815 2.81 52.74 42.11
N GLU A 816 3.88 52.09 42.60
CA GLU A 816 4.34 51.67 43.95
C GLU A 816 3.57 50.47 44.58
N GLU A 817 4.17 49.30 44.92
CA GLU A 817 5.31 48.93 45.84
C GLU A 817 4.82 48.63 47.29
N PRO A 818 5.42 47.65 48.07
CA PRO A 818 6.74 47.85 48.70
C PRO A 818 7.68 46.63 48.96
N GLU A 819 8.98 46.87 48.77
CA GLU A 819 10.19 46.26 49.38
C GLU A 819 10.19 46.11 50.95
N ARG A 820 11.14 45.32 51.52
CA ARG A 820 12.39 45.81 52.23
C ARG A 820 13.16 44.77 53.11
N GLU A 821 14.49 44.95 53.20
CA GLU A 821 15.45 44.27 54.10
C GLU A 821 15.60 45.00 55.49
N PRO A 822 16.59 44.73 56.41
CA PRO A 822 17.57 43.63 56.63
C PRO A 822 17.51 43.14 58.14
N PRO A 823 18.56 43.00 59.00
CA PRO A 823 19.97 42.53 58.87
C PRO A 823 20.47 41.46 59.92
N LYS A 824 21.51 40.69 59.55
CA LYS A 824 22.59 40.09 60.39
C LYS A 824 22.28 39.42 61.77
N LYS A 825 22.43 38.08 61.86
CA LYS A 825 23.27 37.37 62.87
C LYS A 825 23.44 35.84 62.61
N ARG A 826 24.33 35.18 63.39
CA ARG A 826 24.79 33.78 63.23
C ARG A 826 23.90 32.72 63.93
N SER A 827 23.73 31.55 63.30
CA SER A 827 23.87 30.22 63.95
C SER A 827 24.00 29.09 62.90
N ARG A 828 24.47 27.90 63.33
CA ARG A 828 24.53 26.63 62.54
C ARG A 828 23.11 26.00 62.47
N SER A 829 22.80 24.92 61.72
CA SER A 829 23.62 23.77 61.27
C SER A 829 22.98 22.93 60.14
N ASN A 830 23.83 22.26 59.35
CA ASN A 830 23.55 21.05 58.51
C ASN A 830 22.52 21.20 57.38
N THR A 831 22.68 20.60 56.19
CA THR A 831 23.80 19.83 55.57
C THR A 831 23.71 20.04 54.04
N PRO A 832 24.80 19.88 53.27
CA PRO A 832 24.88 20.44 51.92
C PRO A 832 24.13 19.60 50.86
N ASP A 833 23.46 20.32 49.97
CA ASP A 833 23.44 20.03 48.54
C ASP A 833 24.69 20.65 47.92
N ASP A 834 25.14 20.15 46.77
CA ASP A 834 25.72 20.96 45.67
C ASP A 834 26.17 20.08 44.49
N SER A 835 25.93 20.59 43.29
CA SER A 835 26.43 20.03 42.03
C SER A 835 27.87 20.50 41.76
N GLU A 836 28.78 19.58 41.46
CA GLU A 836 30.15 19.93 41.04
C GLU A 836 30.42 19.65 39.55
N VAL A 837 30.91 20.68 38.87
CA VAL A 837 31.84 20.59 37.73
C VAL A 837 33.19 20.06 38.25
N TRP A 838 34.12 19.56 37.43
CA TRP A 838 35.57 19.88 37.48
C TRP A 838 36.37 19.07 36.45
N THR A 839 37.64 19.43 36.29
CA THR A 839 38.56 19.03 35.20
C THR A 839 39.63 18.03 35.64
N ASP A 840 40.16 17.31 34.64
CA ASP A 840 41.57 16.92 34.46
C ASP A 840 42.42 16.39 35.64
N VAL A 841 42.87 15.13 35.46
CA VAL A 841 44.26 14.64 35.61
C VAL A 841 44.98 14.79 36.97
N ILE A 842 45.39 13.65 37.55
CA ILE A 842 46.79 13.31 37.86
C ILE A 842 46.93 11.82 38.27
N ASP A 843 47.99 11.20 37.74
CA ASP A 843 48.86 10.08 38.17
C ASP A 843 48.62 9.41 39.56
N GLY A 844 49.04 8.15 39.79
CA GLY A 844 49.81 7.22 38.97
C GLY A 844 50.40 6.06 39.80
N GLU A 845 51.47 5.44 39.30
CA GLU A 845 52.30 4.38 39.93
C GLU A 845 51.57 3.01 40.15
N ASP A 846 51.89 1.88 39.51
CA ASP A 846 53.12 1.19 39.04
C ASP A 846 53.67 0.11 40.01
N GLU A 847 54.58 -0.72 39.47
CA GLU A 847 55.37 -1.83 40.06
C GLU A 847 54.66 -3.19 40.25
N ASP A 848 55.27 -4.35 39.89
CA ASP A 848 56.37 -4.64 38.95
C ASP A 848 56.37 -6.17 38.62
N VAL A 849 57.40 -6.66 37.91
CA VAL A 849 58.16 -7.92 38.12
C VAL A 849 58.19 -8.89 36.94
N LEU A 850 59.24 -8.71 36.12
CA LEU A 850 60.05 -9.74 35.41
C LEU A 850 59.56 -10.46 34.14
N ALA A 851 59.91 -9.84 33.00
CA ALA A 851 60.82 -10.35 31.96
C ALA A 851 61.23 -11.86 31.91
N ALA A 852 61.25 -12.44 30.69
CA ALA A 852 62.51 -12.73 29.97
C ALA A 852 62.32 -13.43 28.59
N SER A 853 63.22 -13.09 27.67
CA SER A 853 63.67 -13.76 26.42
C SER A 853 63.15 -15.17 26.04
N HIS A 854 62.91 -15.39 24.74
CA HIS A 854 63.78 -16.31 23.95
C HIS A 854 63.68 -16.11 22.43
N ALA A 855 64.84 -16.13 21.76
CA ALA A 855 64.97 -16.43 20.32
C ALA A 855 65.60 -17.81 20.14
N PRO A 856 65.54 -18.38 18.94
CA PRO A 856 66.78 -18.92 18.35
C PRO A 856 66.99 -18.51 16.87
N THR A 857 68.23 -18.69 16.41
CA THR A 857 68.79 -18.21 15.14
C THR A 857 69.26 -19.33 14.22
N CYS A 858 69.13 -19.15 12.90
CA CYS A 858 69.97 -19.74 11.82
C CYS A 858 69.66 -18.93 10.55
N GLU A 859 70.57 -18.17 9.93
CA GLU A 859 71.72 -18.59 9.09
C GLU A 859 71.38 -19.60 7.96
N SER A 860 71.92 -19.48 6.73
CA SER A 860 72.43 -18.34 5.94
C SER A 860 72.61 -18.79 4.47
N THR A 861 72.53 -17.90 3.47
CA THR A 861 73.44 -17.86 2.28
C THR A 861 73.12 -16.77 1.23
N HIS A 862 74.18 -16.39 0.52
CA HIS A 862 74.34 -15.52 -0.67
C HIS A 862 73.45 -15.86 -1.90
N THR A 863 73.29 -15.05 -2.97
CA THR A 863 73.50 -13.60 -3.29
C THR A 863 72.89 -13.34 -4.66
N TYR A 864 72.35 -12.14 -4.95
CA TYR A 864 72.74 -11.30 -6.11
C TYR A 864 72.04 -9.93 -6.07
N THR A 865 72.68 -8.89 -6.61
CA THR A 865 72.07 -7.58 -6.94
C THR A 865 72.28 -7.29 -8.43
N PRO A 866 71.53 -6.34 -9.02
CA PRO A 866 72.22 -5.08 -9.36
C PRO A 866 71.37 -3.78 -9.34
N THR A 867 72.07 -2.67 -9.12
CA THR A 867 71.82 -1.30 -9.66
C THR A 867 70.49 -0.55 -9.41
N ARG A 868 70.56 0.40 -8.45
CA ARG A 868 70.03 1.79 -8.55
C ARG A 868 70.86 2.58 -9.61
N PRO A 869 70.49 3.79 -10.13
CA PRO A 869 70.18 5.01 -9.35
C PRO A 869 69.15 5.98 -10.03
N PRO A 870 69.01 7.26 -9.63
CA PRO A 870 69.17 7.89 -8.32
C PRO A 870 67.83 8.46 -7.76
N THR A 871 67.81 8.82 -6.48
CA THR A 871 66.81 9.74 -5.91
C THR A 871 67.51 11.03 -5.50
N GLN A 872 66.88 12.19 -5.71
CA GLN A 872 67.25 13.44 -5.06
C GLN A 872 66.07 13.92 -4.22
N ALA A 873 66.33 14.45 -3.03
CA ALA A 873 65.31 14.69 -2.01
C ALA A 873 64.83 16.15 -1.99
N CYS A 874 63.59 16.34 -1.53
CA CYS A 874 63.15 17.57 -0.89
C CYS A 874 62.54 17.21 0.46
N GLU A 875 63.19 17.63 1.54
CA GLU A 875 62.65 17.54 2.89
C GLU A 875 61.75 18.75 3.14
N HIS A 876 60.52 18.52 3.62
CA HIS A 876 59.81 19.52 4.41
C HIS A 876 59.06 18.84 5.55
N ALA A 877 59.28 19.34 6.77
CA ALA A 877 58.81 18.71 8.00
C ALA A 877 57.29 18.87 8.18
N TRP A 878 56.63 17.79 8.59
CA TRP A 878 55.24 17.84 9.04
C TRP A 878 55.16 18.39 10.47
N THR A 879 54.38 19.45 10.67
CA THR A 879 53.92 19.88 11.99
C THR A 879 52.51 19.33 12.24
N PRO A 880 52.22 18.72 13.40
CA PRO A 880 50.92 18.12 13.67
C PRO A 880 49.90 19.21 14.07
N GLY A 881 49.11 19.69 13.10
CA GLY A 881 48.14 20.76 13.34
C GLY A 881 46.92 20.73 12.42
N LYS A 882 45.73 20.56 13.02
CA LYS A 882 44.38 20.56 12.42
C LYS A 882 44.08 19.37 11.51
N ARG A 883 42.99 18.63 11.84
CA ARG A 883 42.35 17.66 10.94
C ARG A 883 41.72 18.42 9.77
N GLY A 884 42.43 18.49 8.64
CA GLY A 884 41.87 19.01 7.40
C GLY A 884 40.73 18.12 6.90
N ARG A 885 39.56 18.73 6.61
CA ARG A 885 38.53 18.10 5.78
C ARG A 885 39.17 17.78 4.44
N ALA A 886 38.96 16.58 3.89
CA ALA A 886 39.57 16.14 2.62
C ALA A 886 38.94 16.86 1.42
N VAL A 887 39.25 18.14 1.27
CA VAL A 887 38.87 18.99 0.13
C VAL A 887 39.95 18.86 -0.92
N LEU A 888 39.58 18.42 -2.12
CA LEU A 888 40.42 18.56 -3.31
C LEU A 888 40.55 20.05 -3.62
N SER A 889 41.69 20.66 -3.31
CA SER A 889 41.99 22.05 -3.70
C SER A 889 42.29 22.10 -5.19
N MET A 890 41.22 22.07 -5.99
CA MET A 890 41.23 22.54 -7.36
C MET A 890 40.89 24.03 -7.29
N ASP A 891 41.89 24.89 -7.44
CA ASP A 891 41.74 26.34 -7.31
C ASP A 891 41.09 26.91 -8.60
N GLU A 892 39.79 26.63 -8.75
CA GLU A 892 38.94 26.75 -9.95
C GLU A 892 39.06 25.58 -10.96
N ASP A 893 37.92 25.07 -11.44
CA ASP A 893 37.89 23.95 -12.40
C ASP A 893 38.24 24.45 -13.83
N PRO A 894 39.04 23.73 -14.64
CA PRO A 894 39.43 24.16 -15.98
C PRO A 894 38.26 24.45 -16.94
N LEU A 895 37.09 23.83 -16.76
CA LEU A 895 35.88 24.16 -17.52
C LEU A 895 35.16 25.38 -16.95
N GLU A 896 35.17 25.59 -15.63
CA GLU A 896 34.65 26.82 -15.01
C GLU A 896 35.46 28.04 -15.50
N ALA A 897 36.80 27.96 -15.43
CA ALA A 897 37.70 28.98 -15.94
C ALA A 897 37.51 29.27 -17.44
N ARG A 898 37.16 28.24 -18.23
CA ARG A 898 36.80 28.40 -19.66
C ARG A 898 35.45 29.05 -19.88
N MET A 899 34.40 28.61 -19.19
CA MET A 899 33.07 29.25 -19.26
C MET A 899 33.14 30.73 -18.86
N ARG A 900 33.99 31.05 -17.87
CA ARG A 900 34.30 32.41 -17.45
C ARG A 900 35.02 33.21 -18.53
N ALA A 901 36.06 32.66 -19.16
CA ALA A 901 36.79 33.31 -20.25
C ALA A 901 35.94 33.49 -21.53
N GLU A 902 35.05 32.54 -21.83
CA GLU A 902 34.10 32.63 -22.94
C GLU A 902 33.00 33.67 -22.67
N ALA A 903 32.64 33.93 -21.39
CA ALA A 903 31.72 35.00 -20.99
C ALA A 903 32.35 36.40 -20.95
N ASP A 904 33.62 36.55 -20.56
CA ASP A 904 34.28 37.87 -20.43
C ASP A 904 34.48 38.59 -21.78
N GLY A 905 34.75 37.84 -22.86
CA GLY A 905 34.87 38.31 -24.25
C GLY A 905 35.99 39.35 -24.53
N THR A 906 36.58 39.92 -23.49
CA THR A 906 37.53 41.03 -23.51
C THR A 906 38.55 40.82 -22.39
N GLY A 907 39.83 40.64 -22.74
CA GLY A 907 40.86 40.24 -21.77
C GLY A 907 41.27 41.34 -20.81
N ARG A 908 40.47 41.61 -19.77
CA ARG A 908 40.78 42.61 -18.74
C ARG A 908 40.28 42.19 -17.35
N THR A 909 41.20 41.78 -16.50
CA THR A 909 40.91 41.29 -15.14
C THR A 909 40.46 42.39 -14.17
N THR A 910 39.78 41.94 -13.10
CA THR A 910 39.23 42.69 -11.93
C THR A 910 37.84 43.31 -12.12
N VAL A 911 37.07 43.30 -11.02
CA VAL A 911 35.58 43.33 -10.94
C VAL A 911 34.95 41.98 -11.37
N GLN A 912 33.87 41.58 -10.70
CA GLN A 912 33.15 40.32 -10.98
C GLN A 912 32.36 40.43 -12.29
N ALA A 913 32.58 39.48 -13.19
CA ALA A 913 31.91 39.43 -14.49
C ALA A 913 30.44 38.94 -14.39
N PRO A 914 29.48 39.56 -15.09
CA PRO A 914 28.07 39.18 -15.06
C PRO A 914 27.79 37.97 -15.96
N GLY A 915 28.38 36.80 -15.62
CA GLY A 915 28.22 35.57 -16.40
C GLY A 915 28.69 34.29 -15.69
N SER A 916 29.67 34.36 -14.79
CA SER A 916 30.03 33.21 -13.95
C SER A 916 28.99 33.03 -12.83
N VAL A 917 28.17 31.97 -12.91
CA VAL A 917 27.22 31.60 -11.85
C VAL A 917 27.96 31.53 -10.50
N SER A 918 27.48 32.24 -9.48
CA SER A 918 28.09 32.20 -8.14
C SER A 918 27.86 30.85 -7.46
N ALA A 919 28.70 30.48 -6.50
CA ALA A 919 28.53 29.24 -5.73
C ALA A 919 27.15 29.17 -5.03
N GLU A 920 26.64 30.32 -4.58
CA GLU A 920 25.31 30.46 -3.99
C GLU A 920 24.19 30.20 -5.02
N ARG A 921 24.22 30.86 -6.19
CA ARG A 921 23.21 30.63 -7.25
C ARG A 921 23.30 29.23 -7.84
N PHE A 922 24.50 28.66 -7.95
CA PHE A 922 24.69 27.26 -8.32
C PHE A 922 23.99 26.34 -7.31
N SER A 923 24.15 26.59 -6.00
CA SER A 923 23.44 25.85 -4.95
C SER A 923 21.91 26.02 -5.05
N GLN A 924 21.41 27.26 -5.19
CA GLN A 924 19.96 27.52 -5.27
C GLN A 924 19.33 26.85 -6.51
N ARG A 925 19.96 26.96 -7.68
CA ARG A 925 19.48 26.33 -8.92
C ARG A 925 19.59 24.81 -8.89
N THR A 926 20.62 24.26 -8.21
CA THR A 926 20.73 22.82 -7.97
C THR A 926 19.59 22.33 -7.07
N GLU A 927 19.23 23.07 -6.01
CA GLU A 927 18.07 22.72 -5.17
C GLU A 927 16.76 22.65 -5.98
N VAL A 928 16.55 23.57 -6.92
CA VAL A 928 15.40 23.52 -7.85
C VAL A 928 15.50 22.31 -8.78
N PHE A 929 16.70 22.00 -9.30
CA PHE A 929 16.91 20.82 -10.13
C PHE A 929 16.62 19.51 -9.38
N GLU A 930 17.10 19.33 -8.14
CA GLU A 930 16.79 18.13 -7.34
C GLU A 930 15.28 17.98 -7.10
N ARG A 931 14.55 19.07 -6.80
CA ARG A 931 13.09 19.05 -6.68
C ARG A 931 12.42 18.63 -8.00
N LEU A 932 12.92 19.06 -9.15
CA LEU A 932 12.42 18.61 -10.46
C LEU A 932 12.69 17.12 -10.72
N LEU A 933 13.72 16.54 -10.09
CA LEU A 933 14.00 15.09 -10.17
C LEU A 933 13.06 14.24 -9.29
N GLU A 934 12.26 14.84 -8.40
CA GLU A 934 11.22 14.12 -7.66
C GLU A 934 10.14 13.57 -8.63
N PHE A 935 9.81 14.35 -9.66
CA PHE A 935 8.88 13.97 -10.73
C PHE A 935 9.43 12.91 -11.70
N VAL A 936 10.75 12.75 -11.80
CA VAL A 936 11.40 11.86 -12.79
C VAL A 936 11.56 10.45 -12.21
N GLY A 937 11.21 9.41 -12.98
CA GLY A 937 11.45 8.02 -12.59
C GLY A 937 12.95 7.69 -12.39
N GLU A 938 13.26 6.76 -11.49
CA GLU A 938 14.63 6.44 -11.05
C GLU A 938 15.61 6.13 -12.19
N GLU A 939 15.16 5.41 -13.23
CA GLU A 939 15.96 5.11 -14.43
C GLU A 939 16.40 6.37 -15.20
N GLY A 940 15.60 7.44 -15.12
CA GLY A 940 15.79 8.66 -15.90
C GLY A 940 16.70 9.71 -15.26
N LYS A 941 17.06 9.56 -13.97
CA LYS A 941 17.76 10.58 -13.17
C LYS A 941 19.07 10.07 -12.56
N GLN A 942 19.87 10.99 -12.01
CA GLN A 942 21.02 10.64 -11.17
C GLN A 942 20.60 9.82 -9.93
N PRO A 943 21.50 9.05 -9.30
CA PRO A 943 21.16 8.26 -8.13
C PRO A 943 20.72 9.09 -6.91
N LYS A 944 19.91 8.46 -6.04
CA LYS A 944 19.47 9.01 -4.75
C LYS A 944 20.56 8.97 -3.69
N GLY A 945 20.40 9.78 -2.66
CA GLY A 945 21.38 9.92 -1.58
C GLY A 945 22.65 10.66 -2.00
N SER A 946 23.64 10.71 -1.10
CA SER A 946 24.99 11.23 -1.37
C SER A 946 26.02 10.11 -1.47
N LEU A 947 27.26 10.47 -1.85
CA LEU A 947 28.41 9.55 -1.82
C LEU A 947 28.82 9.11 -0.40
N LEU A 948 28.35 9.80 0.66
CA LEU A 948 28.55 9.39 2.06
C LEU A 948 27.58 8.29 2.47
N ASP A 949 26.37 8.29 1.91
CA ASP A 949 25.33 7.29 2.19
C ASP A 949 25.80 5.88 1.77
N LEU A 950 26.69 5.79 0.77
CA LEU A 950 27.37 4.54 0.39
C LEU A 950 28.37 4.02 1.45
N VAL A 951 28.80 4.86 2.38
CA VAL A 951 29.72 4.52 3.48
C VAL A 951 28.94 4.21 4.76
N ASP A 952 27.83 4.91 4.98
CA ASP A 952 27.01 4.82 6.20
C ASP A 952 25.83 3.81 6.09
N ALA A 953 25.56 3.23 4.92
CA ALA A 953 24.44 2.29 4.72
C ALA A 953 24.66 0.90 5.34
N GLU A 954 23.81 0.51 6.30
CA GLU A 954 23.75 -0.85 6.86
C GLU A 954 23.46 -1.95 5.81
N ASP A 955 22.81 -1.60 4.69
CA ASP A 955 22.45 -2.54 3.62
C ASP A 955 23.65 -3.04 2.77
N GLY A 956 24.83 -2.43 2.92
CA GLY A 956 26.12 -3.04 2.54
C GLY A 956 26.47 -3.11 1.04
N LEU A 957 27.46 -2.30 0.63
CA LEU A 957 28.14 -2.42 -0.68
C LEU A 957 29.52 -3.09 -0.56
#